data_AF-A0A813HV83-F1
#
_entry.id   AF-A0A813HV83-F1
#
_cell.length_a   1.000
_cell.length_b   1.000
_cell.length_c   1.000
_cell.angle_alpha   90.00
_cell.angle_beta   90.00
_cell.angle_gamma   90.00
#
_symmetry.space_group_name_H-M   'P 1'
#
loop_
_entity.id
_entity.type
_entity.pdbx_description
1 polymer ?
#
loop_
_entity_poly.entity_id
_entity_poly.type
_entity_poly.pdbx_seq_one_letter_code
_entity_poly.pdbx_strand_id
1 'polypeptide(L)'
;MALCCCRLLLKLQVCIAALQILIATGLEAELAINSEFMSLDCVDRMVLSINGKVPGPTLRAQPGELVQITVRNKMASQSVSIHFHGQYQNNTPWQDGAASFSGCPIPAQTSWTYSFHANPDPGTYQYHSHVGGTSVGGVGGVLIIEGAVSEATAAIAGEHVLHLFDWWHAPQEEILTGLMSPQFRWPGDPQSVLINGRGSFDCDSNAMYTCNITANASCSDGKGPIAPANLRPWYRPNYQPPQCESSACPDLEVFEVSTNGTYLLRLIGATSLSFLNVAVEGHNLTIVETDGHPAAPLEVSSVDVNSGQRLGVLLQANQQPGTYVIRVQIRGRSGVRFAHALLNYTDSPNVTVDPLGVQIPQPAWHDNNFTFQQQNALRGTQSLPVPPNEQVVRRFEIVSTQERLGGKNSNGKPSVDSIQAAIGVGSDRPENNCESANNTRLLRWFLGRRTFFHSTTPVLSKLYFTQGVDELTEDKSYYQVEVGKVYDIVIQNYPACNGVCETHSFHLHGMPFWVLGTFRGEFNGSAEQVAAFNLVDPPMRDSIMTPSEGVNNKPAIRAGCGYVVIRFKPIGPGAWPFHCHQLLHAAPMGSIVVFHTGPEGLPPPPSNLLVCGGMNLQTIMKRLKDNKDSSSTTTTTSTSTTTTSTSSATTTTTTAPTTAPTTAAPTASTTKLPPGSVAVTKVVGTMAMEVANCTAFTGRAGVEGAVAAGIASASGVAASNLKVALSCPSRRLASEPLARRLADAMNAAYEITIPAGSTTITAASVTSAIVSEGVAGLTSKIAAAMTAANIVGVTLAVKSVPAPETRNPTTEEPVSDARRTTYLLSFCLLPYFIQGWPV
;
A
#
# COMPACT_ATOMS: atom_id res chain seq x y z
N MET A 1 -57.17 20.59 -5.91
CA MET A 1 -55.75 21.03 -5.77
C MET A 1 -54.93 20.08 -4.89
N ALA A 2 -55.22 19.92 -3.59
CA ALA A 2 -54.39 19.16 -2.64
C ALA A 2 -53.91 17.76 -3.11
N LEU A 3 -54.79 16.92 -3.66
CA LEU A 3 -54.42 15.59 -4.19
C LEU A 3 -53.33 15.64 -5.29
N CYS A 4 -53.27 16.73 -6.06
CA CYS A 4 -52.27 16.90 -7.10
C CYS A 4 -50.89 17.21 -6.49
N CYS A 5 -50.82 18.11 -5.52
CA CYS A 5 -49.59 18.39 -4.76
C CYS A 5 -49.10 17.13 -4.02
N CYS A 6 -50.00 16.36 -3.40
CA CYS A 6 -49.63 15.12 -2.72
C CYS A 6 -49.03 14.08 -3.68
N ARG A 7 -49.64 13.88 -4.86
CA ARG A 7 -49.07 12.99 -5.90
C ARG A 7 -47.76 13.52 -6.50
N LEU A 8 -47.59 14.84 -6.60
CA LEU A 8 -46.35 15.46 -7.08
C LEU A 8 -45.22 15.31 -6.06
N LEU A 9 -45.50 15.54 -4.77
CA LEU A 9 -44.55 15.34 -3.67
C LEU A 9 -44.14 13.87 -3.54
N LEU A 10 -45.08 12.93 -3.64
CA LEU A 10 -44.76 11.50 -3.58
C LEU A 10 -43.88 11.08 -4.77
N LYS A 11 -44.16 11.58 -5.99
CA LYS A 11 -43.28 11.38 -7.14
C LYS A 11 -41.90 12.01 -6.95
N LEU A 12 -41.83 13.22 -6.38
CA LEU A 12 -40.56 13.88 -6.09
C LEU A 12 -39.75 13.11 -5.05
N GLN A 13 -40.39 12.56 -4.00
CA GLN A 13 -39.74 11.71 -3.01
C GLN A 13 -39.25 10.40 -3.61
N VAL A 14 -40.02 9.74 -4.48
CA VAL A 14 -39.57 8.55 -5.21
C VAL A 14 -38.41 8.88 -6.16
N CYS A 15 -38.45 10.02 -6.86
CA CYS A 15 -37.33 10.46 -7.70
C CYS A 15 -36.08 10.81 -6.87
N ILE A 16 -36.22 11.44 -5.69
CA ILE A 16 -35.09 11.74 -4.81
C ILE A 16 -34.51 10.45 -4.20
N ALA A 17 -35.36 9.50 -3.78
CA ALA A 17 -34.91 8.20 -3.30
C ALA A 17 -34.19 7.41 -4.41
N ALA A 18 -34.76 7.36 -5.63
CA ALA A 18 -34.11 6.75 -6.78
C ALA A 18 -32.80 7.45 -7.15
N LEU A 19 -32.74 8.78 -7.06
CA LEU A 19 -31.51 9.54 -7.30
C LEU A 19 -30.45 9.29 -6.22
N GLN A 20 -30.84 9.15 -4.95
CA GLN A 20 -29.90 8.76 -3.87
C GLN A 20 -29.43 7.31 -4.03
N ILE A 21 -30.28 6.39 -4.47
CA ILE A 21 -29.89 5.02 -4.84
C ILE A 21 -28.94 5.01 -6.05
N LEU A 22 -29.11 5.91 -7.02
CA LEU A 22 -28.17 6.12 -8.14
C LEU A 22 -26.89 6.89 -7.75
N ILE A 23 -26.82 7.49 -6.56
CA ILE A 23 -25.62 8.18 -6.05
C ILE A 23 -24.81 7.25 -5.12
N ALA A 24 -25.46 6.28 -4.47
CA ALA A 24 -24.85 5.27 -3.60
C ALA A 24 -24.37 4.01 -4.37
N THR A 25 -23.85 4.19 -5.60
CA THR A 25 -23.37 3.10 -6.47
C THR A 25 -21.83 3.02 -6.46
N GLY A 26 -21.26 2.77 -5.27
CA GLY A 26 -19.82 2.68 -5.08
C GLY A 26 -19.44 1.76 -3.92
N LEU A 27 -18.30 1.07 -4.05
CA LEU A 27 -17.73 0.27 -2.98
C LEU A 27 -17.09 1.19 -1.93
N GLU A 28 -17.80 1.47 -0.85
CA GLU A 28 -17.23 2.06 0.36
C GLU A 28 -16.72 0.98 1.33
N ALA A 29 -15.46 1.08 1.76
CA ALA A 29 -14.87 0.15 2.73
C ALA A 29 -13.89 0.82 3.71
N GLU A 30 -13.77 0.28 4.92
CA GLU A 30 -12.73 0.66 5.91
C GLU A 30 -11.73 -0.48 6.13
N LEU A 31 -10.43 -0.18 6.05
CA LEU A 31 -9.33 -1.09 6.32
C LEU A 31 -8.49 -0.56 7.50
N ALA A 32 -8.77 -1.03 8.71
CA ALA A 32 -8.01 -0.68 9.90
C ALA A 32 -6.78 -1.60 10.06
N ILE A 33 -5.60 -1.03 9.92
CA ILE A 33 -4.30 -1.73 10.02
C ILE A 33 -3.84 -1.73 11.48
N ASN A 34 -3.74 -2.90 12.10
CA ASN A 34 -3.34 -3.06 13.50
C ASN A 34 -2.01 -3.80 13.61
N SER A 35 -1.35 -3.67 14.77
CA SER A 35 -0.27 -4.57 15.18
C SER A 35 -0.74 -5.34 16.40
N GLU A 36 -0.77 -6.66 16.32
CA GLU A 36 -1.30 -7.57 17.35
C GLU A 36 -0.60 -8.94 17.27
N PHE A 37 -0.87 -9.82 18.22
CA PHE A 37 -0.31 -11.18 18.27
C PHE A 37 -1.31 -12.17 17.64
N MET A 38 -0.81 -13.06 16.77
CA MET A 38 -1.58 -14.14 16.15
C MET A 38 -0.72 -15.39 15.93
N SER A 39 -1.34 -16.55 16.11
CA SER A 39 -0.84 -17.86 15.69
C SER A 39 -1.53 -18.28 14.38
N LEU A 40 -0.92 -17.96 13.24
CA LEU A 40 -1.43 -18.34 11.91
C LEU A 40 -1.01 -19.77 11.50
N ASP A 41 -0.01 -20.31 12.18
CA ASP A 41 0.65 -21.57 11.89
C ASP A 41 1.23 -22.22 13.15
N CYS A 42 0.44 -22.26 14.24
CA CYS A 42 0.82 -22.81 15.56
C CYS A 42 1.92 -22.03 16.31
N VAL A 43 2.45 -20.95 15.72
CA VAL A 43 3.51 -20.10 16.28
C VAL A 43 2.97 -18.69 16.55
N ASP A 44 2.89 -18.30 17.82
CA ASP A 44 2.44 -16.94 18.18
C ASP A 44 3.53 -15.90 17.89
N ARG A 45 3.19 -14.91 17.06
CA ARG A 45 4.05 -13.76 16.79
C ARG A 45 3.26 -12.47 16.59
N MET A 46 3.98 -11.36 16.68
CA MET A 46 3.46 -10.07 16.24
C MET A 46 3.24 -10.08 14.71
N VAL A 47 2.02 -9.76 14.29
CA VAL A 47 1.59 -9.61 12.90
C VAL A 47 1.04 -8.20 12.65
N LEU A 48 0.84 -7.87 11.38
CA LEU A 48 0.12 -6.68 10.95
C LEU A 48 -1.19 -7.10 10.28
N SER A 49 -2.31 -6.93 10.99
CA SER A 49 -3.64 -7.35 10.54
C SER A 49 -4.37 -6.24 9.79
N ILE A 50 -5.41 -6.63 9.03
CA ILE A 50 -6.43 -5.73 8.50
C ILE A 50 -7.77 -6.12 9.10
N ASN A 51 -8.40 -5.21 9.84
CA ASN A 51 -9.67 -5.45 10.55
C ASN A 51 -9.65 -6.68 11.50
N GLY A 52 -8.49 -6.97 12.11
CA GLY A 52 -8.32 -8.12 13.02
C GLY A 52 -8.17 -9.46 12.29
N LYS A 53 -7.78 -9.44 11.01
CA LYS A 53 -7.56 -10.64 10.19
C LYS A 53 -6.26 -10.54 9.37
N VAL A 54 -5.67 -11.69 9.11
CA VAL A 54 -4.71 -11.93 8.01
C VAL A 54 -5.25 -13.15 7.25
N PRO A 55 -5.57 -13.04 5.96
CA PRO A 55 -5.56 -11.85 5.13
C PRO A 55 -6.65 -10.84 5.55
N GLY A 56 -6.56 -9.63 5.00
CA GLY A 56 -7.66 -8.66 5.04
C GLY A 56 -8.90 -9.13 4.27
N PRO A 57 -10.04 -8.46 4.47
CA PRO A 57 -11.30 -8.82 3.83
C PRO A 57 -11.17 -8.81 2.29
N THR A 58 -11.78 -9.80 1.64
CA THR A 58 -11.99 -9.77 0.19
C THR A 58 -12.97 -8.64 -0.14
N LEU A 59 -12.52 -7.71 -0.97
CA LEU A 59 -13.32 -6.61 -1.50
C LEU A 59 -13.91 -7.04 -2.85
N ARG A 60 -15.15 -6.64 -3.12
CA ARG A 60 -15.89 -6.97 -4.35
C ARG A 60 -16.51 -5.68 -4.90
N ALA A 61 -16.27 -5.41 -6.19
CA ALA A 61 -16.81 -4.24 -6.89
C ALA A 61 -17.32 -4.65 -8.28
N GLN A 62 -18.27 -3.89 -8.83
CA GLN A 62 -18.71 -4.05 -10.21
C GLN A 62 -17.68 -3.42 -11.19
N PRO A 63 -17.63 -3.88 -12.46
CA PRO A 63 -16.73 -3.29 -13.45
C PRO A 63 -16.99 -1.79 -13.64
N GLY A 64 -15.94 -0.97 -13.53
CA GLY A 64 -16.03 0.49 -13.60
C GLY A 64 -16.64 1.21 -12.37
N GLU A 65 -17.02 0.49 -11.32
CA GLU A 65 -17.59 1.07 -10.08
C GLU A 65 -16.61 2.04 -9.39
N LEU A 66 -17.13 3.06 -8.71
CA LEU A 66 -16.31 3.94 -7.87
C LEU A 66 -15.94 3.22 -6.56
N VAL A 67 -14.64 2.99 -6.35
CA VAL A 67 -14.08 2.33 -5.18
C VAL A 67 -13.52 3.39 -4.22
N GLN A 68 -14.02 3.43 -2.99
CA GLN A 68 -13.60 4.36 -1.93
C GLN A 68 -13.18 3.60 -0.67
N ILE A 69 -11.86 3.49 -0.46
CA ILE A 69 -11.28 2.65 0.59
C ILE A 69 -10.54 3.51 1.61
N THR A 70 -11.13 3.64 2.80
CA THR A 70 -10.57 4.39 3.93
C THR A 70 -9.64 3.49 4.75
N VAL A 71 -8.34 3.67 4.60
CA VAL A 71 -7.31 2.97 5.37
C VAL A 71 -7.03 3.73 6.66
N ARG A 72 -7.24 3.10 7.81
CA ARG A 72 -6.86 3.65 9.13
C ARG A 72 -5.57 2.99 9.61
N ASN A 73 -4.50 3.76 9.74
CA ASN A 73 -3.25 3.26 10.29
C ASN A 73 -3.28 3.32 11.83
N LYS A 74 -3.62 2.21 12.49
CA LYS A 74 -3.65 2.12 13.96
C LYS A 74 -2.32 1.65 14.56
N MET A 75 -1.27 1.45 13.75
CA MET A 75 0.07 1.13 14.24
C MET A 75 0.69 2.32 15.00
N ALA A 76 1.49 2.03 16.03
CA ALA A 76 1.99 3.07 16.95
C ALA A 76 3.10 3.97 16.37
N SER A 77 3.92 3.45 15.45
CA SER A 77 5.15 4.11 14.99
C SER A 77 5.48 3.93 13.51
N GLN A 78 4.72 3.11 12.79
CA GLN A 78 4.97 2.76 11.38
C GLN A 78 3.98 3.46 10.46
N SER A 79 4.44 3.80 9.25
CA SER A 79 3.56 4.27 8.17
C SER A 79 3.15 3.10 7.29
N VAL A 80 1.98 3.18 6.66
CA VAL A 80 1.44 2.15 5.74
C VAL A 80 1.01 2.83 4.43
N SER A 81 0.91 2.10 3.32
CA SER A 81 0.32 2.59 2.09
C SER A 81 -0.22 1.40 1.32
N ILE A 82 -1.49 1.41 0.91
CA ILE A 82 -2.12 0.28 0.23
C ILE A 82 -2.10 0.52 -1.27
N HIS A 83 -1.50 -0.42 -2.00
CA HIS A 83 -1.54 -0.49 -3.46
C HIS A 83 -2.62 -1.46 -3.92
N PHE A 84 -3.26 -1.14 -5.05
CA PHE A 84 -4.32 -1.94 -5.69
C PHE A 84 -3.75 -2.62 -6.94
N HIS A 85 -3.21 -3.81 -6.71
CA HIS A 85 -2.40 -4.56 -7.66
C HIS A 85 -3.20 -4.95 -8.91
N GLY A 86 -2.69 -4.53 -10.08
CA GLY A 86 -3.34 -4.73 -11.38
C GLY A 86 -4.48 -3.75 -11.70
N GLN A 87 -4.83 -2.84 -10.79
CA GLN A 87 -5.77 -1.76 -11.13
C GLN A 87 -5.07 -0.68 -11.98
N TYR A 88 -5.76 -0.22 -13.02
CA TYR A 88 -5.19 0.65 -14.06
C TYR A 88 -4.99 2.10 -13.61
N GLN A 89 -5.64 2.53 -12.53
CA GLN A 89 -5.53 3.89 -11.97
C GLN A 89 -5.72 5.00 -13.02
N ASN A 90 -6.63 4.74 -13.98
CA ASN A 90 -6.85 5.58 -15.14
C ASN A 90 -7.43 6.94 -14.73
N ASN A 91 -6.69 8.02 -14.99
CA ASN A 91 -6.92 9.37 -14.46
C ASN A 91 -6.85 9.49 -12.92
N THR A 92 -6.39 8.46 -12.21
CA THR A 92 -6.22 8.43 -10.74
C THR A 92 -4.82 8.01 -10.29
N PRO A 93 -3.71 8.44 -10.93
CA PRO A 93 -2.35 7.98 -10.60
C PRO A 93 -1.94 8.28 -9.15
N TRP A 94 -2.53 9.29 -8.51
CA TRP A 94 -2.35 9.61 -7.08
C TRP A 94 -2.92 8.56 -6.12
N GLN A 95 -3.76 7.66 -6.61
CA GLN A 95 -4.50 6.65 -5.84
C GLN A 95 -3.89 5.24 -5.96
N ASP A 96 -2.84 5.10 -6.77
CA ASP A 96 -2.05 3.88 -6.95
C ASP A 96 -1.45 3.34 -5.63
N GLY A 97 -1.06 4.22 -4.71
CA GLY A 97 -0.63 3.83 -3.36
C GLY A 97 0.80 3.29 -3.21
N ALA A 98 1.61 3.19 -4.27
CA ALA A 98 3.04 2.93 -4.15
C ALA A 98 3.77 4.13 -3.49
N ALA A 99 4.23 3.95 -2.26
CA ALA A 99 4.85 5.03 -1.50
C ALA A 99 6.18 5.49 -2.12
N SER A 100 6.41 6.80 -2.13
CA SER A 100 7.51 7.47 -2.87
C SER A 100 7.35 7.54 -4.39
N PHE A 101 6.28 6.98 -4.97
CA PHE A 101 5.98 7.09 -6.40
C PHE A 101 4.72 7.93 -6.62
N SER A 102 3.56 7.41 -6.25
CA SER A 102 2.26 8.06 -6.38
C SER A 102 1.92 9.00 -5.22
N GLY A 103 2.38 8.69 -4.01
CA GLY A 103 2.11 9.51 -2.83
C GLY A 103 3.05 9.29 -1.65
N CYS A 104 2.80 10.06 -0.58
CA CYS A 104 3.40 9.86 0.72
C CYS A 104 2.66 8.75 1.49
N PRO A 105 3.35 7.88 2.25
CA PRO A 105 2.69 6.84 3.02
C PRO A 105 1.89 7.44 4.19
N ILE A 106 0.82 6.76 4.58
CA ILE A 106 -0.13 7.13 5.63
C ILE A 106 0.56 7.05 7.00
N PRO A 107 0.75 8.17 7.72
CA PRO A 107 1.42 8.18 9.02
C PRO A 107 0.71 7.35 10.10
N ALA A 108 1.47 6.92 11.10
CA ALA A 108 0.96 6.27 12.31
C ALA A 108 -0.17 7.09 12.96
N GLN A 109 -1.22 6.42 13.43
CA GLN A 109 -2.43 7.01 14.04
C GLN A 109 -3.25 7.96 13.13
N THR A 110 -3.04 7.94 11.81
CA THR A 110 -3.84 8.74 10.85
C THR A 110 -4.71 7.85 9.93
N SER A 111 -5.38 8.46 8.95
CA SER A 111 -6.19 7.75 7.96
C SER A 111 -6.13 8.44 6.60
N TRP A 112 -6.31 7.66 5.54
CA TRP A 112 -6.38 8.14 4.15
C TRP A 112 -7.48 7.39 3.40
N THR A 113 -8.15 8.06 2.47
CA THR A 113 -9.18 7.43 1.62
C THR A 113 -8.66 7.39 0.19
N TYR A 114 -8.40 6.19 -0.31
CA TYR A 114 -8.14 5.96 -1.72
C TYR A 114 -9.48 6.01 -2.48
N SER A 115 -9.53 6.69 -3.62
CA SER A 115 -10.76 6.89 -4.40
C SER A 115 -10.49 6.80 -5.89
N PHE A 116 -10.80 5.65 -6.50
CA PHE A 116 -10.54 5.36 -7.91
C PHE A 116 -11.68 4.55 -8.54
N HIS A 117 -11.76 4.50 -9.87
CA HIS A 117 -12.69 3.58 -10.54
C HIS A 117 -12.05 2.20 -10.70
N ALA A 118 -12.80 1.16 -10.36
CA ALA A 118 -12.44 -0.23 -10.67
C ALA A 118 -12.14 -0.40 -12.16
N ASN A 119 -11.30 -1.38 -12.50
CA ASN A 119 -11.09 -1.78 -13.90
C ASN A 119 -12.44 -2.08 -14.60
N PRO A 120 -12.58 -1.79 -15.90
CA PRO A 120 -13.82 -1.97 -16.65
C PRO A 120 -14.12 -3.44 -17.00
N ASP A 121 -13.19 -4.36 -16.71
CA ASP A 121 -13.25 -5.78 -17.03
C ASP A 121 -13.26 -6.63 -15.74
N PRO A 122 -14.11 -7.68 -15.64
CA PRO A 122 -14.11 -8.62 -14.51
C PRO A 122 -12.77 -9.32 -14.31
N GLY A 123 -12.40 -9.67 -13.07
CA GLY A 123 -11.16 -10.39 -12.81
C GLY A 123 -10.68 -10.44 -11.36
N THR A 124 -9.63 -11.22 -11.12
CA THR A 124 -8.96 -11.40 -9.83
C THR A 124 -7.80 -10.43 -9.67
N TYR A 125 -7.90 -9.55 -8.68
CA TYR A 125 -6.90 -8.58 -8.27
C TYR A 125 -6.57 -8.76 -6.79
N GLN A 126 -5.58 -8.03 -6.30
CA GLN A 126 -5.23 -8.02 -4.87
C GLN A 126 -4.93 -6.59 -4.42
N TYR A 127 -4.96 -6.36 -3.11
CA TYR A 127 -4.45 -5.13 -2.52
C TYR A 127 -3.46 -5.50 -1.43
N HIS A 128 -2.34 -4.79 -1.35
CA HIS A 128 -1.29 -5.08 -0.37
C HIS A 128 -0.56 -3.81 0.02
N SER A 129 0.17 -3.85 1.13
CA SER A 129 1.02 -2.72 1.49
C SER A 129 2.19 -2.57 0.51
N HIS A 130 2.51 -1.31 0.20
CA HIS A 130 3.56 -0.88 -0.72
C HIS A 130 4.42 0.22 -0.06
N VAL A 131 4.87 -0.07 1.17
CA VAL A 131 5.87 0.71 1.89
C VAL A 131 6.69 -0.18 2.83
N GLY A 132 8.02 -0.07 2.74
CA GLY A 132 8.95 -0.93 3.49
C GLY A 132 8.70 -2.41 3.20
N GLY A 133 8.63 -3.22 4.25
CA GLY A 133 8.24 -4.64 4.16
C GLY A 133 6.91 -4.96 4.84
N THR A 134 6.00 -3.98 4.98
CA THR A 134 4.78 -4.13 5.82
C THR A 134 3.81 -5.21 5.34
N SER A 135 3.91 -5.68 4.10
CA SER A 135 3.19 -6.85 3.59
C SER A 135 3.74 -8.20 4.11
N VAL A 136 5.03 -8.32 4.49
CA VAL A 136 5.56 -9.52 5.21
C VAL A 136 4.88 -9.68 6.57
N GLY A 137 4.45 -8.58 7.17
CA GLY A 137 3.68 -8.57 8.42
C GLY A 137 2.27 -9.17 8.29
N GLY A 138 1.71 -9.26 7.08
CA GLY A 138 0.33 -9.72 6.82
C GLY A 138 -0.58 -8.69 6.13
N VAL A 139 -0.10 -7.48 5.82
CA VAL A 139 -0.93 -6.42 5.22
C VAL A 139 -1.20 -6.66 3.72
N GLY A 140 -2.23 -7.46 3.45
CA GLY A 140 -2.85 -7.60 2.13
C GLY A 140 -4.20 -8.33 2.16
N GLY A 141 -4.96 -8.22 1.08
CA GLY A 141 -6.27 -8.83 0.86
C GLY A 141 -6.59 -8.95 -0.63
N VAL A 142 -7.74 -9.53 -0.97
CA VAL A 142 -8.14 -9.78 -2.37
C VAL A 142 -9.12 -8.71 -2.84
N LEU A 143 -9.05 -8.33 -4.12
CA LEU A 143 -10.03 -7.46 -4.78
C LEU A 143 -10.58 -8.20 -6.00
N ILE A 144 -11.89 -8.45 -6.03
CA ILE A 144 -12.56 -9.09 -7.17
C ILE A 144 -13.39 -8.02 -7.89
N ILE A 145 -13.21 -7.92 -9.20
CA ILE A 145 -14.14 -7.20 -10.07
C ILE A 145 -15.13 -8.22 -10.62
N GLU A 146 -16.40 -8.03 -10.31
CA GLU A 146 -17.46 -9.03 -10.48
C GLU A 146 -17.81 -9.30 -11.95
N GLY A 147 -18.18 -10.56 -12.23
CA GLY A 147 -18.59 -11.03 -13.55
C GLY A 147 -17.74 -12.17 -14.10
N ALA A 148 -18.12 -12.67 -15.27
CA ALA A 148 -17.40 -13.71 -15.99
C ALA A 148 -16.23 -13.11 -16.79
N VAL A 149 -15.02 -13.62 -16.58
CA VAL A 149 -13.81 -13.21 -17.30
C VAL A 149 -13.79 -13.81 -18.72
N SER A 150 -14.35 -15.01 -18.88
CA SER A 150 -14.54 -15.71 -20.15
C SER A 150 -15.82 -16.55 -20.14
N GLU A 151 -16.24 -17.06 -21.30
CA GLU A 151 -17.38 -17.99 -21.43
C GLU A 151 -17.21 -19.23 -20.53
N ALA A 152 -15.98 -19.74 -20.38
CA ALA A 152 -15.68 -20.86 -19.50
C ALA A 152 -15.93 -20.56 -18.00
N THR A 153 -15.92 -19.28 -17.60
CA THR A 153 -16.27 -18.83 -16.24
C THR A 153 -17.74 -18.42 -16.08
N ALA A 154 -18.53 -18.38 -17.16
CA ALA A 154 -19.92 -17.90 -17.12
C ALA A 154 -20.92 -18.93 -16.58
N ALA A 155 -20.54 -20.22 -16.52
CA ALA A 155 -21.39 -21.33 -16.11
C ALA A 155 -20.81 -22.15 -14.94
N ILE A 156 -20.21 -21.47 -13.96
CA ILE A 156 -19.67 -22.10 -12.75
C ILE A 156 -20.74 -22.30 -11.67
N ALA A 157 -20.60 -23.38 -10.89
CA ALA A 157 -21.42 -23.68 -9.70
C ALA A 157 -21.03 -22.84 -8.48
N GLY A 158 -19.81 -22.29 -8.46
CA GLY A 158 -19.30 -21.40 -7.42
C GLY A 158 -17.84 -21.01 -7.65
N GLU A 159 -17.31 -20.18 -6.78
CA GLU A 159 -15.90 -19.77 -6.78
C GLU A 159 -15.29 -19.84 -5.38
N HIS A 160 -14.00 -20.16 -5.32
CA HIS A 160 -13.22 -20.28 -4.09
C HIS A 160 -11.94 -19.45 -4.22
N VAL A 161 -11.59 -18.71 -3.16
CA VAL A 161 -10.39 -17.86 -3.12
C VAL A 161 -9.29 -18.59 -2.37
N LEU A 162 -8.10 -18.68 -2.97
CA LEU A 162 -6.88 -19.21 -2.35
C LEU A 162 -5.82 -18.10 -2.36
N HIS A 163 -5.73 -17.37 -1.26
CA HIS A 163 -4.77 -16.30 -1.03
C HIS A 163 -3.54 -16.88 -0.32
N LEU A 164 -2.41 -16.93 -1.03
CA LEU A 164 -1.27 -17.75 -0.67
C LEU A 164 -0.06 -16.93 -0.22
N PHE A 165 0.52 -17.29 0.94
CA PHE A 165 1.65 -16.59 1.56
C PHE A 165 2.78 -17.56 1.87
N ASP A 166 4.02 -17.08 1.82
CA ASP A 166 5.17 -17.68 2.49
C ASP A 166 5.48 -16.90 3.77
N TRP A 167 5.81 -17.62 4.84
CA TRP A 167 5.73 -17.07 6.20
C TRP A 167 7.03 -17.29 6.98
N TRP A 168 7.50 -16.22 7.63
CA TRP A 168 8.61 -16.26 8.57
C TRP A 168 8.10 -15.99 9.98
N HIS A 169 8.75 -16.60 10.97
CA HIS A 169 8.48 -16.33 12.38
C HIS A 169 9.24 -15.08 12.87
N ALA A 170 10.27 -14.65 12.13
CA ALA A 170 10.98 -13.41 12.38
C ALA A 170 10.10 -12.19 12.08
N PRO A 171 10.10 -11.16 12.94
CA PRO A 171 9.41 -9.91 12.64
C PRO A 171 10.07 -9.22 11.43
N GLN A 172 9.24 -8.60 10.58
CA GLN A 172 9.65 -7.96 9.33
C GLN A 172 10.78 -6.93 9.52
N GLU A 173 10.84 -6.26 10.68
CA GLU A 173 11.86 -5.27 11.01
C GLU A 173 13.25 -5.92 11.15
N GLU A 174 13.34 -7.14 11.70
CA GLU A 174 14.61 -7.87 11.76
C GLU A 174 15.04 -8.29 10.35
N ILE A 175 14.11 -8.79 9.53
CA ILE A 175 14.36 -9.19 8.14
C ILE A 175 14.90 -8.01 7.32
N LEU A 176 14.18 -6.89 7.31
CA LEU A 176 14.57 -5.68 6.58
C LEU A 176 15.92 -5.13 7.08
N THR A 177 16.14 -5.09 8.40
CA THR A 177 17.41 -4.65 8.99
C THR A 177 18.57 -5.60 8.67
N GLY A 178 18.29 -6.90 8.50
CA GLY A 178 19.26 -7.89 8.05
C GLY A 178 19.70 -7.66 6.60
N LEU A 179 18.73 -7.44 5.70
CA LEU A 179 18.98 -7.17 4.28
C LEU A 179 19.63 -5.78 4.03
N MET A 180 19.30 -4.79 4.87
CA MET A 180 19.86 -3.43 4.82
C MET A 180 21.27 -3.29 5.46
N SER A 181 21.83 -4.37 6.02
CA SER A 181 23.13 -4.35 6.72
C SER A 181 24.31 -4.59 5.76
N PRO A 182 25.49 -3.94 5.93
CA PRO A 182 26.71 -4.30 5.22
C PRO A 182 27.15 -5.74 5.53
N GLN A 183 27.06 -6.11 6.81
CA GLN A 183 27.02 -7.50 7.27
C GLN A 183 25.64 -8.06 6.95
N PHE A 184 25.41 -8.33 5.67
CA PHE A 184 24.14 -8.80 5.11
C PHE A 184 23.68 -10.08 5.79
N ARG A 185 22.48 -10.07 6.38
CA ARG A 185 21.83 -11.23 6.98
C ARG A 185 20.62 -11.61 6.14
N TRP A 186 20.68 -12.80 5.56
CA TRP A 186 19.57 -13.40 4.82
C TRP A 186 18.60 -14.08 5.80
N PRO A 187 17.28 -13.87 5.73
CA PRO A 187 16.31 -14.44 6.68
C PRO A 187 16.15 -15.96 6.58
N GLY A 188 16.75 -16.61 5.58
CA GLY A 188 16.57 -18.03 5.30
C GLY A 188 15.39 -18.29 4.36
N ASP A 189 15.09 -19.56 4.15
CA ASP A 189 13.83 -19.99 3.53
C ASP A 189 12.68 -19.83 4.56
N PRO A 190 11.44 -19.59 4.14
CA PRO A 190 10.31 -19.43 5.05
C PRO A 190 10.10 -20.67 5.92
N GLN A 191 9.49 -20.47 7.09
CA GLN A 191 9.21 -21.55 8.02
C GLN A 191 7.96 -22.33 7.57
N SER A 192 6.96 -21.61 7.06
CA SER A 192 5.62 -22.15 6.74
C SER A 192 5.07 -21.53 5.44
N VAL A 193 3.98 -22.11 4.92
CA VAL A 193 3.12 -21.53 3.87
C VAL A 193 1.73 -21.37 4.47
N LEU A 194 1.00 -20.32 4.10
CA LEU A 194 -0.39 -20.10 4.53
C LEU A 194 -1.34 -20.14 3.33
N ILE A 195 -2.48 -20.79 3.49
CA ILE A 195 -3.66 -20.73 2.61
C ILE A 195 -4.74 -19.97 3.36
N ASN A 196 -5.18 -18.82 2.82
CA ASN A 196 -6.17 -17.94 3.48
C ASN A 196 -5.81 -17.58 4.93
N GLY A 197 -4.52 -17.46 5.24
CA GLY A 197 -4.02 -17.12 6.58
C GLY A 197 -3.90 -18.29 7.55
N ARG A 198 -4.11 -19.53 7.08
CA ARG A 198 -3.96 -20.76 7.86
C ARG A 198 -2.79 -21.59 7.37
N GLY A 199 -1.96 -22.08 8.27
CA GLY A 199 -0.92 -23.07 8.00
C GLY A 199 -0.65 -23.91 9.24
N SER A 200 0.44 -24.67 9.22
CA SER A 200 0.91 -25.41 10.39
C SER A 200 2.43 -25.49 10.43
N PHE A 201 2.96 -25.53 11.65
CA PHE A 201 4.38 -25.69 11.94
C PHE A 201 4.58 -26.76 13.03
N ASP A 202 5.63 -27.57 12.88
CA ASP A 202 6.00 -28.61 13.84
C ASP A 202 6.73 -28.00 15.06
N CYS A 203 5.95 -27.68 16.10
CA CYS A 203 6.46 -27.20 17.38
C CYS A 203 7.05 -28.30 18.26
N ASP A 204 6.96 -29.58 17.89
CA ASP A 204 7.40 -30.71 18.72
C ASP A 204 8.84 -31.12 18.39
N SER A 205 9.20 -31.30 17.11
CA SER A 205 10.58 -31.63 16.73
C SER A 205 11.55 -30.46 16.93
N ASN A 206 11.06 -29.22 16.82
CA ASN A 206 11.84 -27.98 16.86
C ASN A 206 13.06 -27.98 15.92
N ALA A 207 13.07 -28.81 14.87
CA ALA A 207 14.27 -29.11 14.08
C ALA A 207 14.91 -27.87 13.42
N MET A 208 14.10 -26.86 13.09
CA MET A 208 14.59 -25.56 12.57
C MET A 208 15.26 -24.67 13.61
N TYR A 209 14.94 -24.85 14.89
CA TYR A 209 15.53 -24.08 15.99
C TYR A 209 16.73 -24.80 16.63
N THR A 210 16.79 -26.12 16.60
CA THR A 210 17.84 -26.92 17.27
C THR A 210 19.14 -27.03 16.47
N CYS A 211 20.10 -26.15 16.75
CA CYS A 211 21.49 -26.32 16.31
C CYS A 211 22.22 -27.35 17.19
N ASN A 212 22.59 -28.52 16.63
CA ASN A 212 23.44 -29.49 17.34
C ASN A 212 24.92 -29.04 17.31
N ILE A 213 25.27 -28.19 18.27
CA ILE A 213 26.53 -27.42 18.32
C ILE A 213 27.80 -28.30 18.34
N THR A 214 27.70 -29.57 18.76
CA THR A 214 28.84 -30.50 18.84
C THR A 214 29.18 -31.17 17.51
N ALA A 215 28.26 -31.14 16.53
CA ALA A 215 28.39 -31.89 15.27
C ALA A 215 28.73 -31.02 14.05
N ASN A 216 28.49 -29.70 14.10
CA ASN A 216 28.68 -28.84 12.92
C ASN A 216 29.09 -27.40 13.29
N ALA A 217 30.28 -26.98 12.85
CA ALA A 217 30.87 -25.67 13.17
C ALA A 217 30.24 -24.48 12.41
N SER A 218 29.15 -24.71 11.66
CA SER A 218 28.46 -23.69 10.84
C SER A 218 27.33 -22.96 11.55
N CYS A 219 26.95 -23.35 12.78
CA CYS A 219 25.94 -22.65 13.58
C CYS A 219 26.52 -21.36 14.19
N SER A 220 26.63 -20.30 13.38
CA SER A 220 27.05 -18.98 13.84
C SER A 220 26.02 -18.34 14.78
N ASP A 221 26.47 -17.82 15.90
CA ASP A 221 25.73 -17.03 16.90
C ASP A 221 25.36 -15.60 16.43
N GLY A 222 25.14 -15.44 15.13
CA GLY A 222 25.03 -14.15 14.45
C GLY A 222 26.37 -13.43 14.21
N LYS A 223 27.52 -13.94 14.72
CA LYS A 223 28.84 -13.28 14.60
C LYS A 223 29.83 -13.96 13.65
N GLY A 224 29.49 -15.15 13.14
CA GLY A 224 30.34 -15.94 12.23
C GLY A 224 30.30 -15.48 10.76
N PRO A 225 31.30 -15.85 9.94
CA PRO A 225 31.29 -15.56 8.50
C PRO A 225 30.21 -16.36 7.74
N ILE A 226 29.75 -15.80 6.62
CA ILE A 226 28.62 -16.32 5.84
C ILE A 226 28.92 -17.71 5.27
N ALA A 227 28.05 -18.68 5.55
CA ALA A 227 28.13 -20.03 5.01
C ALA A 227 27.87 -20.10 3.48
N PRO A 228 28.56 -21.00 2.74
CA PRO A 228 28.30 -21.24 1.32
C PRO A 228 26.86 -21.76 1.10
N ALA A 229 26.33 -21.63 -0.12
CA ALA A 229 24.90 -21.80 -0.40
C ALA A 229 24.29 -23.13 0.08
N ASN A 230 25.05 -24.22 -0.01
CA ASN A 230 24.68 -25.56 0.48
C ASN A 230 24.68 -25.73 2.01
N LEU A 231 25.20 -24.75 2.77
CA LEU A 231 25.27 -24.72 4.23
C LEU A 231 24.46 -23.56 4.84
N ARG A 232 23.49 -23.00 4.09
CA ARG A 232 22.62 -21.90 4.53
C ARG A 232 21.30 -22.22 5.27
N PRO A 233 20.87 -23.47 5.56
CA PRO A 233 19.50 -23.68 6.08
C PRO A 233 19.24 -23.12 7.49
N TRP A 234 20.28 -22.68 8.22
CA TRP A 234 20.21 -22.34 9.65
C TRP A 234 20.63 -20.89 9.98
N TYR A 235 20.14 -19.88 9.27
CA TYR A 235 20.06 -18.54 9.89
C TYR A 235 19.02 -18.60 11.00
N ARG A 236 19.46 -18.50 12.26
CA ARG A 236 18.55 -18.14 13.36
C ARG A 236 18.26 -16.64 13.26
N PRO A 237 16.99 -16.21 13.17
CA PRO A 237 16.61 -14.88 13.63
C PRO A 237 17.02 -14.72 15.10
N ASN A 238 17.33 -13.50 15.51
CA ASN A 238 17.51 -13.21 16.94
C ASN A 238 16.19 -13.35 17.70
N TYR A 239 15.07 -13.12 17.01
CA TYR A 239 13.73 -13.46 17.52
C TYR A 239 13.49 -14.97 17.49
N GLN A 240 13.48 -15.60 18.67
CA GLN A 240 12.75 -16.85 18.89
C GLN A 240 11.33 -16.50 19.34
N PRO A 241 10.27 -17.07 18.73
CA PRO A 241 8.90 -16.81 19.15
C PRO A 241 8.70 -17.27 20.60
N PRO A 242 7.94 -16.54 21.43
CA PRO A 242 7.82 -16.83 22.85
C PRO A 242 6.98 -18.09 23.13
N GLN A 243 6.09 -18.47 22.20
CA GLN A 243 5.18 -19.60 22.31
C GLN A 243 5.05 -20.28 20.94
N CYS A 244 5.07 -21.61 20.95
CA CYS A 244 4.88 -22.51 19.82
C CYS A 244 4.13 -23.71 20.41
N GLU A 245 2.91 -24.00 19.98
CA GLU A 245 2.12 -25.09 20.54
C GLU A 245 1.32 -25.79 19.43
N SER A 246 1.61 -27.07 19.18
CA SER A 246 0.95 -27.88 18.14
C SER A 246 -0.57 -28.06 18.38
N SER A 247 -1.06 -27.76 19.59
CA SER A 247 -2.50 -27.72 19.92
C SER A 247 -3.19 -26.43 19.43
N ALA A 248 -2.41 -25.37 19.19
CA ALA A 248 -2.85 -24.02 18.83
C ALA A 248 -2.66 -23.71 17.34
N CYS A 249 -2.52 -24.76 16.51
CA CYS A 249 -2.68 -24.67 15.07
C CYS A 249 -4.13 -24.27 14.71
N PRO A 250 -4.34 -23.38 13.74
CA PRO A 250 -5.69 -23.16 13.22
C PRO A 250 -6.17 -24.40 12.45
N ASP A 251 -7.48 -24.66 12.47
CA ASP A 251 -8.09 -25.61 11.55
C ASP A 251 -7.73 -25.27 10.10
N LEU A 252 -7.60 -26.29 9.24
CA LEU A 252 -7.32 -26.10 7.82
C LEU A 252 -8.48 -25.40 7.11
N GLU A 253 -8.19 -24.69 6.02
CA GLU A 253 -9.25 -24.11 5.19
C GLU A 253 -10.04 -25.24 4.50
N VAL A 254 -11.37 -25.11 4.44
CA VAL A 254 -12.27 -26.09 3.80
C VAL A 254 -13.06 -25.41 2.68
N PHE A 255 -13.00 -25.99 1.48
CA PHE A 255 -13.69 -25.54 0.29
C PHE A 255 -14.78 -26.55 -0.09
N GLU A 256 -16.05 -26.18 0.11
CA GLU A 256 -17.20 -27.02 -0.19
C GLU A 256 -17.52 -27.05 -1.70
N VAL A 257 -17.80 -28.23 -2.25
CA VAL A 257 -18.19 -28.45 -3.66
C VAL A 257 -19.34 -29.46 -3.77
N SER A 258 -20.27 -29.26 -4.70
CA SER A 258 -21.31 -30.26 -5.01
C SER A 258 -20.89 -31.21 -6.12
N THR A 259 -21.40 -32.44 -6.11
CA THR A 259 -21.00 -33.46 -7.08
C THR A 259 -21.39 -33.04 -8.52
N ASN A 260 -20.42 -33.11 -9.43
CA ASN A 260 -20.45 -32.61 -10.81
C ASN A 260 -20.49 -31.08 -10.98
N GLY A 261 -20.32 -30.28 -9.93
CA GLY A 261 -20.17 -28.82 -10.05
C GLY A 261 -18.81 -28.42 -10.67
N THR A 262 -18.81 -27.35 -11.47
CA THR A 262 -17.58 -26.70 -11.96
C THR A 262 -17.27 -25.47 -11.10
N TYR A 263 -16.07 -25.39 -10.53
CA TYR A 263 -15.68 -24.35 -9.58
C TYR A 263 -14.51 -23.52 -10.07
N LEU A 264 -14.59 -22.20 -9.94
CA LEU A 264 -13.46 -21.30 -10.21
C LEU A 264 -12.61 -21.14 -8.95
N LEU A 265 -11.41 -21.73 -8.96
CA LEU A 265 -10.38 -21.50 -7.95
C LEU A 265 -9.59 -20.25 -8.36
N ARG A 266 -9.71 -19.16 -7.59
CA ARG A 266 -8.93 -17.94 -7.76
C ARG A 266 -7.65 -18.06 -6.91
N LEU A 267 -6.52 -18.34 -7.53
CA LEU A 267 -5.21 -18.43 -6.89
C LEU A 267 -4.54 -17.04 -6.88
N ILE A 268 -4.08 -16.56 -5.72
CA ILE A 268 -3.36 -15.29 -5.57
C ILE A 268 -2.00 -15.53 -4.90
N GLY A 269 -0.91 -15.23 -5.60
CA GLY A 269 0.44 -15.25 -5.05
C GLY A 269 0.77 -13.97 -4.28
N ALA A 270 0.51 -13.94 -2.98
CA ALA A 270 0.86 -12.85 -2.07
C ALA A 270 2.17 -13.11 -1.28
N THR A 271 2.99 -14.02 -1.80
CA THR A 271 4.31 -14.39 -1.26
C THR A 271 5.30 -13.24 -1.30
N SER A 272 6.11 -13.10 -0.25
CA SER A 272 7.18 -12.10 -0.12
C SER A 272 8.46 -12.46 -0.90
N LEU A 273 8.64 -13.73 -1.30
CA LEU A 273 9.87 -14.20 -1.95
C LEU A 273 9.67 -15.45 -2.82
N SER A 274 9.06 -16.48 -2.26
CA SER A 274 8.95 -17.81 -2.89
C SER A 274 7.93 -17.79 -4.01
N PHE A 275 7.97 -18.79 -4.89
CA PHE A 275 6.80 -19.15 -5.69
C PHE A 275 6.27 -20.51 -5.26
N LEU A 276 5.00 -20.75 -5.55
CA LEU A 276 4.25 -21.88 -5.01
C LEU A 276 3.70 -22.73 -6.14
N ASN A 277 3.57 -24.04 -5.92
CA ASN A 277 2.84 -24.93 -6.82
C ASN A 277 1.60 -25.48 -6.11
N VAL A 278 0.43 -25.33 -6.74
CA VAL A 278 -0.87 -25.78 -6.23
C VAL A 278 -1.31 -27.02 -6.99
N ALA A 279 -1.72 -28.07 -6.27
CA ALA A 279 -2.31 -29.28 -6.83
C ALA A 279 -3.46 -29.78 -5.95
N VAL A 280 -4.37 -30.56 -6.52
CA VAL A 280 -5.54 -31.11 -5.83
C VAL A 280 -5.59 -32.62 -6.04
N GLU A 281 -5.78 -33.37 -4.96
CA GLU A 281 -5.85 -34.82 -4.97
C GLU A 281 -6.93 -35.33 -5.94
N GLY A 282 -6.53 -36.11 -6.95
CA GLY A 282 -7.45 -36.72 -7.91
C GLY A 282 -8.07 -35.79 -8.96
N HIS A 283 -7.80 -34.48 -8.92
CA HIS A 283 -8.43 -33.49 -9.81
C HIS A 283 -7.40 -32.80 -10.74
N ASN A 284 -7.66 -32.82 -12.05
CA ASN A 284 -7.01 -31.90 -12.98
C ASN A 284 -7.61 -30.48 -12.85
N LEU A 285 -6.84 -29.48 -13.27
CA LEU A 285 -7.17 -28.06 -13.20
C LEU A 285 -7.04 -27.43 -14.59
N THR A 286 -7.92 -26.50 -14.97
CA THR A 286 -7.84 -25.79 -16.25
C THR A 286 -7.67 -24.29 -16.05
N ILE A 287 -6.50 -23.73 -16.39
CA ILE A 287 -6.25 -22.27 -16.30
C ILE A 287 -7.07 -21.55 -17.37
N VAL A 288 -7.87 -20.55 -16.95
CA VAL A 288 -8.77 -19.76 -17.82
C VAL A 288 -8.64 -18.24 -17.62
N GLU A 289 -7.89 -17.80 -16.62
CA GLU A 289 -7.61 -16.39 -16.32
C GLU A 289 -6.14 -16.21 -15.89
N THR A 290 -5.50 -15.15 -16.37
CA THR A 290 -4.18 -14.67 -15.92
C THR A 290 -4.25 -13.20 -15.53
N ASP A 291 -3.92 -12.87 -14.27
CA ASP A 291 -3.87 -11.50 -13.75
C ASP A 291 -5.10 -10.63 -14.13
N GLY A 292 -6.32 -11.15 -13.92
CA GLY A 292 -7.56 -10.46 -14.25
C GLY A 292 -7.93 -10.42 -15.74
N HIS A 293 -7.21 -11.11 -16.61
CA HIS A 293 -7.47 -11.19 -18.05
C HIS A 293 -7.83 -12.63 -18.48
N PRO A 294 -8.72 -12.85 -19.46
CA PRO A 294 -9.01 -14.18 -20.00
C PRO A 294 -7.79 -14.82 -20.68
N ALA A 295 -7.57 -16.10 -20.37
CA ALA A 295 -6.55 -16.93 -21.01
C ALA A 295 -7.20 -18.05 -21.83
N ALA A 296 -6.52 -18.52 -22.86
CA ALA A 296 -6.93 -19.73 -23.57
C ALA A 296 -6.86 -20.94 -22.61
N PRO A 297 -7.91 -21.80 -22.54
CA PRO A 297 -7.95 -22.92 -21.59
C PRO A 297 -6.74 -23.84 -21.66
N LEU A 298 -6.02 -23.98 -20.55
CA LEU A 298 -4.83 -24.83 -20.41
C LEU A 298 -5.02 -25.84 -19.27
N GLU A 299 -5.25 -27.10 -19.60
CA GLU A 299 -5.36 -28.20 -18.64
C GLU A 299 -3.99 -28.60 -18.08
N VAL A 300 -3.90 -28.75 -16.75
CA VAL A 300 -2.70 -29.11 -15.99
C VAL A 300 -3.06 -29.95 -14.76
N SER A 301 -2.11 -30.76 -14.28
CA SER A 301 -2.25 -31.47 -12.99
C SER A 301 -1.83 -30.64 -11.78
N SER A 302 -1.09 -29.55 -12.00
CA SER A 302 -0.68 -28.60 -10.96
C SER A 302 -0.33 -27.24 -11.57
N VAL A 303 -0.35 -26.18 -10.76
CA VAL A 303 -0.14 -24.79 -11.20
C VAL A 303 0.97 -24.12 -10.40
N ASP A 304 2.06 -23.71 -11.05
CA ASP A 304 3.01 -22.74 -10.47
C ASP A 304 2.38 -21.34 -10.47
N VAL A 305 2.29 -20.71 -9.29
CA VAL A 305 1.82 -19.32 -9.09
C VAL A 305 2.90 -18.51 -8.35
N ASN A 306 3.23 -17.35 -8.91
CA ASN A 306 4.36 -16.52 -8.47
C ASN A 306 3.88 -15.28 -7.72
N SER A 307 4.76 -14.65 -6.92
CA SER A 307 4.45 -13.39 -6.25
C SER A 307 3.91 -12.33 -7.23
N GLY A 308 2.79 -11.69 -6.88
CA GLY A 308 2.05 -10.72 -7.71
C GLY A 308 1.00 -11.36 -8.62
N GLN A 309 1.25 -12.57 -9.12
CA GLN A 309 0.37 -13.21 -10.10
C GLN A 309 -0.95 -13.69 -9.50
N ARG A 310 -2.01 -13.60 -10.31
CA ARG A 310 -3.28 -14.28 -10.07
C ARG A 310 -3.58 -15.23 -11.22
N LEU A 311 -4.17 -16.38 -10.89
CA LEU A 311 -4.60 -17.38 -11.87
C LEU A 311 -5.99 -17.87 -11.49
N GLY A 312 -6.95 -17.72 -12.40
CA GLY A 312 -8.27 -18.34 -12.28
C GLY A 312 -8.23 -19.71 -12.94
N VAL A 313 -8.57 -20.74 -12.17
CA VAL A 313 -8.42 -22.15 -12.57
C VAL A 313 -9.73 -22.89 -12.32
N LEU A 314 -10.28 -23.53 -13.34
CA LEU A 314 -11.47 -24.36 -13.18
C LEU A 314 -11.08 -25.73 -12.61
N LEU A 315 -11.81 -26.15 -11.57
CA LEU A 315 -11.84 -27.51 -11.06
C LEU A 315 -13.22 -28.11 -11.35
N GLN A 316 -13.26 -29.33 -11.87
CA GLN A 316 -14.49 -30.09 -12.05
C GLN A 316 -14.63 -31.10 -10.90
N ALA A 317 -15.70 -31.00 -10.10
CA ALA A 317 -15.97 -31.92 -8.99
C ALA A 317 -16.50 -33.28 -9.49
N ASN A 318 -15.66 -34.04 -10.19
CA ASN A 318 -15.99 -35.29 -10.89
C ASN A 318 -15.54 -36.58 -10.17
N GLN A 319 -14.99 -36.46 -8.95
CA GLN A 319 -14.60 -37.62 -8.15
C GLN A 319 -15.80 -38.20 -7.39
N GLN A 320 -15.58 -39.29 -6.63
CA GLN A 320 -16.60 -39.82 -5.74
C GLN A 320 -16.83 -38.85 -4.56
N PRO A 321 -18.05 -38.74 -4.01
CA PRO A 321 -18.30 -37.88 -2.85
C PRO A 321 -17.41 -38.24 -1.65
N GLY A 322 -16.50 -37.33 -1.32
CA GLY A 322 -15.47 -37.51 -0.29
C GLY A 322 -14.82 -36.18 0.09
N THR A 323 -13.84 -36.24 0.98
CA THR A 323 -12.97 -35.11 1.31
C THR A 323 -11.59 -35.36 0.67
N TYR A 324 -11.08 -34.38 -0.08
CA TYR A 324 -9.85 -34.44 -0.86
C TYR A 324 -8.85 -33.38 -0.41
N VAL A 325 -7.55 -33.63 -0.57
CA VAL A 325 -6.51 -32.69 -0.16
C VAL A 325 -6.12 -31.74 -1.29
N ILE A 326 -6.14 -30.43 -1.01
CA ILE A 326 -5.41 -29.41 -1.77
C ILE A 326 -4.02 -29.27 -1.13
N ARG A 327 -2.95 -29.34 -1.93
CA ARG A 327 -1.58 -29.13 -1.45
C ARG A 327 -0.90 -27.98 -2.19
N VAL A 328 -0.30 -27.09 -1.42
CA VAL A 328 0.48 -25.95 -1.89
C VAL A 328 1.92 -26.15 -1.44
N GLN A 329 2.86 -26.30 -2.37
CA GLN A 329 4.29 -26.51 -2.05
C GLN A 329 5.17 -25.32 -2.46
N ILE A 330 6.30 -25.13 -1.78
CA ILE A 330 7.33 -24.16 -2.18
C ILE A 330 8.15 -24.69 -3.38
N ARG A 331 8.40 -23.78 -4.33
CA ARG A 331 9.22 -23.98 -5.53
C ARG A 331 10.40 -23.00 -5.56
N GLY A 332 11.43 -23.31 -6.35
CA GLY A 332 12.63 -22.47 -6.52
C GLY A 332 13.56 -22.37 -5.31
N ARG A 333 13.21 -23.00 -4.18
CA ARG A 333 13.97 -22.95 -2.92
C ARG A 333 14.16 -24.35 -2.33
N SER A 334 15.32 -24.58 -1.72
CA SER A 334 15.68 -25.89 -1.15
C SER A 334 14.93 -26.25 0.13
N GLY A 335 14.56 -25.26 0.94
CA GLY A 335 13.70 -25.42 2.12
C GLY A 335 12.23 -25.57 1.72
N VAL A 336 11.89 -26.67 1.05
CA VAL A 336 10.51 -26.96 0.63
C VAL A 336 9.59 -27.01 1.86
N ARG A 337 8.47 -26.30 1.78
CA ARG A 337 7.36 -26.36 2.73
C ARG A 337 6.08 -26.70 2.00
N PHE A 338 5.12 -27.22 2.75
CA PHE A 338 3.79 -27.57 2.27
C PHE A 338 2.77 -26.86 3.16
N ALA A 339 1.68 -26.39 2.56
CA ALA A 339 0.43 -26.13 3.24
C ALA A 339 -0.67 -26.98 2.62
N HIS A 340 -1.72 -27.22 3.41
CA HIS A 340 -2.82 -28.09 3.03
C HIS A 340 -4.16 -27.41 3.31
N ALA A 341 -5.13 -27.66 2.45
CA ALA A 341 -6.52 -27.33 2.63
C ALA A 341 -7.38 -28.52 2.19
N LEU A 342 -8.66 -28.54 2.57
CA LEU A 342 -9.57 -29.62 2.25
C LEU A 342 -10.56 -29.16 1.17
N LEU A 343 -10.78 -30.00 0.16
CA LEU A 343 -11.87 -29.89 -0.80
C LEU A 343 -12.94 -30.91 -0.41
N ASN A 344 -14.06 -30.45 0.14
CA ASN A 344 -15.08 -31.32 0.70
C ASN A 344 -16.29 -31.41 -0.23
N TYR A 345 -16.76 -32.62 -0.54
CA TYR A 345 -17.98 -32.80 -1.31
C TYR A 345 -19.19 -32.70 -0.38
N THR A 346 -20.12 -31.78 -0.64
CA THR A 346 -21.32 -31.51 0.20
C THR A 346 -22.22 -32.72 0.39
N ASP A 347 -22.11 -33.69 -0.51
CA ASP A 347 -22.93 -34.89 -0.59
C ASP A 347 -22.28 -36.09 0.13
N SER A 348 -21.11 -35.88 0.75
CA SER A 348 -20.34 -36.87 1.51
C SER A 348 -20.67 -36.83 3.01
N PRO A 349 -20.61 -37.96 3.74
CA PRO A 349 -20.45 -37.91 5.19
C PRO A 349 -19.10 -37.27 5.56
N ASN A 350 -19.02 -36.57 6.70
CA ASN A 350 -17.75 -36.01 7.18
C ASN A 350 -16.71 -37.13 7.43
N VAL A 351 -15.61 -37.13 6.66
CA VAL A 351 -14.48 -38.05 6.81
C VAL A 351 -13.24 -37.28 7.26
N THR A 352 -12.61 -37.71 8.35
CA THR A 352 -11.30 -37.19 8.76
C THR A 352 -10.22 -37.70 7.81
N VAL A 353 -9.54 -36.78 7.11
CA VAL A 353 -8.39 -37.08 6.25
C VAL A 353 -7.11 -36.55 6.90
N ASP A 354 -6.02 -37.32 6.84
CA ASP A 354 -4.67 -36.86 7.17
C ASP A 354 -3.98 -36.31 5.90
N PRO A 355 -3.74 -34.99 5.79
CA PRO A 355 -3.11 -34.40 4.59
C PRO A 355 -1.63 -34.73 4.42
N LEU A 356 -0.96 -35.29 5.43
CA LEU A 356 0.43 -35.72 5.37
C LEU A 356 0.56 -37.12 4.74
N GLY A 357 -0.38 -38.02 5.02
CA GLY A 357 -0.44 -39.35 4.41
C GLY A 357 -0.68 -39.33 2.88
N VAL A 358 -1.51 -38.41 2.40
CA VAL A 358 -1.89 -38.30 0.97
C VAL A 358 -0.67 -38.00 0.08
N GLN A 359 -0.60 -38.64 -1.09
CA GLN A 359 0.47 -38.42 -2.08
C GLN A 359 -0.07 -37.73 -3.34
N ILE A 360 0.26 -36.45 -3.50
CA ILE A 360 -0.12 -35.64 -4.67
C ILE A 360 1.15 -35.36 -5.50
N PRO A 361 1.20 -35.77 -6.79
CA PRO A 361 2.35 -35.48 -7.65
C PRO A 361 2.50 -33.98 -7.92
N GLN A 362 3.66 -33.42 -7.59
CA GLN A 362 4.01 -32.02 -7.85
C GLN A 362 5.50 -31.92 -8.30
N PRO A 363 5.88 -30.93 -9.14
CA PRO A 363 7.23 -30.84 -9.70
C PRO A 363 8.27 -30.50 -8.64
N ALA A 364 9.35 -31.31 -8.56
CA ALA A 364 10.42 -31.15 -7.57
C ALA A 364 11.06 -29.74 -7.64
N TRP A 365 11.33 -29.12 -6.49
CA TRP A 365 11.52 -27.66 -6.32
C TRP A 365 12.47 -26.94 -7.30
N HIS A 366 13.46 -27.64 -7.87
CA HIS A 366 14.49 -27.12 -8.78
C HIS A 366 14.20 -27.41 -10.26
N ASP A 367 13.07 -28.05 -10.59
CA ASP A 367 12.59 -28.24 -11.95
C ASP A 367 12.07 -26.92 -12.52
N ASN A 368 13.01 -26.06 -12.93
CA ASN A 368 12.71 -24.80 -13.62
C ASN A 368 12.12 -25.05 -15.02
N ASN A 369 12.26 -26.27 -15.57
CA ASN A 369 11.75 -26.61 -16.89
C ASN A 369 10.22 -26.71 -16.88
N PHE A 370 9.61 -27.28 -15.83
CA PHE A 370 8.16 -27.20 -15.62
C PHE A 370 7.66 -25.76 -15.67
N THR A 371 8.29 -24.85 -14.91
CA THR A 371 7.88 -23.44 -14.83
C THR A 371 8.08 -22.70 -16.16
N PHE A 372 9.17 -22.99 -16.87
CA PHE A 372 9.42 -22.47 -18.22
C PHE A 372 8.36 -22.95 -19.23
N GLN A 373 7.95 -24.22 -19.14
CA GLN A 373 6.92 -24.80 -20.00
C GLN A 373 5.54 -24.18 -19.70
N GLN A 374 5.15 -24.06 -18.43
CA GLN A 374 3.87 -23.44 -18.05
C GLN A 374 3.78 -21.99 -18.56
N GLN A 375 4.82 -21.17 -18.35
CA GLN A 375 4.82 -19.77 -18.81
C GLN A 375 4.71 -19.66 -20.34
N ASN A 376 5.38 -20.54 -21.10
CA ASN A 376 5.32 -20.57 -22.56
C ASN A 376 4.13 -21.36 -23.13
N ALA A 377 3.27 -21.96 -22.30
CA ALA A 377 2.03 -22.60 -22.72
C ALA A 377 0.80 -21.67 -22.64
N LEU A 378 0.81 -20.67 -21.76
CA LEU A 378 -0.27 -19.67 -21.63
C LEU A 378 -0.43 -18.84 -22.92
N ARG A 379 -1.68 -18.56 -23.31
CA ARG A 379 -2.06 -17.74 -24.46
C ARG A 379 -3.23 -16.82 -24.13
N GLY A 380 -3.32 -15.70 -24.85
CA GLY A 380 -4.49 -14.82 -24.82
C GLY A 380 -5.66 -15.40 -25.60
N THR A 381 -6.87 -14.94 -25.30
CA THR A 381 -8.07 -15.27 -26.08
C THR A 381 -8.26 -14.31 -27.26
N GLN A 382 -9.09 -14.68 -28.25
CA GLN A 382 -9.47 -13.81 -29.35
C GLN A 382 -10.26 -12.55 -28.93
N SER A 383 -10.73 -12.49 -27.68
CA SER A 383 -11.38 -11.31 -27.09
C SER A 383 -10.39 -10.26 -26.57
N LEU A 384 -9.12 -10.62 -26.36
CA LEU A 384 -8.09 -9.65 -25.98
C LEU A 384 -7.60 -8.86 -27.20
N PRO A 385 -7.20 -7.59 -27.02
CA PRO A 385 -6.46 -6.87 -28.06
C PRO A 385 -5.14 -7.58 -28.33
N VAL A 386 -4.83 -7.86 -29.59
CA VAL A 386 -3.48 -8.27 -30.01
C VAL A 386 -2.48 -7.13 -29.76
N PRO A 387 -1.18 -7.43 -29.54
CA PRO A 387 -0.17 -6.40 -29.39
C PRO A 387 -0.16 -5.47 -30.61
N PRO A 388 0.00 -4.14 -30.44
CA PRO A 388 0.00 -3.26 -31.58
C PRO A 388 1.11 -3.60 -32.58
N ASN A 389 0.72 -3.66 -33.87
CA ASN A 389 1.62 -3.64 -35.03
C ASN A 389 2.20 -2.24 -35.33
N GLU A 390 1.96 -1.29 -34.42
CA GLU A 390 2.61 0.03 -34.41
C GLU A 390 4.13 -0.12 -34.24
N GLN A 391 4.91 0.86 -34.73
CA GLN A 391 6.34 0.87 -34.50
C GLN A 391 6.64 1.00 -32.99
N VAL A 392 7.33 0.00 -32.44
CA VAL A 392 7.89 0.07 -31.09
C VAL A 392 8.83 1.27 -31.01
N VAL A 393 8.53 2.22 -30.12
CA VAL A 393 9.27 3.48 -30.00
C VAL A 393 10.64 3.25 -29.35
N ARG A 394 10.70 2.36 -28.36
CA ARG A 394 11.94 1.95 -27.69
C ARG A 394 11.79 0.55 -27.07
N ARG A 395 12.91 -0.17 -26.98
CA ARG A 395 13.03 -1.44 -26.26
C ARG A 395 13.99 -1.27 -25.10
N PHE A 396 13.47 -1.26 -23.88
CA PHE A 396 14.29 -1.16 -22.69
C PHE A 396 14.96 -2.52 -22.41
N GLU A 397 16.27 -2.60 -22.59
CA GLU A 397 17.06 -3.82 -22.35
C GLU A 397 17.65 -3.81 -20.94
N ILE A 398 16.95 -4.45 -20.00
CA ILE A 398 17.22 -4.36 -18.56
C ILE A 398 17.81 -5.69 -18.06
N VAL A 399 19.07 -5.68 -17.63
CA VAL A 399 19.66 -6.82 -16.88
C VAL A 399 19.36 -6.70 -15.38
N SER A 400 18.94 -7.80 -14.78
CA SER A 400 18.79 -7.96 -13.32
C SER A 400 20.04 -8.60 -12.74
N THR A 401 20.78 -7.89 -11.87
CA THR A 401 22.02 -8.37 -11.25
C THR A 401 22.01 -8.16 -9.74
N GLN A 402 22.64 -9.08 -8.99
CA GLN A 402 22.95 -8.87 -7.58
C GLN A 402 24.42 -8.49 -7.45
N GLU A 403 24.74 -7.41 -6.73
CA GLU A 403 26.10 -6.88 -6.60
C GLU A 403 26.28 -6.18 -5.23
N ARG A 404 27.51 -5.82 -4.84
CA ARG A 404 27.75 -4.98 -3.66
C ARG A 404 28.02 -3.53 -4.02
N LEU A 405 27.25 -2.63 -3.41
CA LEU A 405 27.36 -1.19 -3.59
C LEU A 405 28.70 -0.64 -3.08
N GLY A 406 29.32 0.26 -3.86
CA GLY A 406 30.65 0.81 -3.58
C GLY A 406 31.80 -0.12 -3.97
N GLY A 407 31.52 -1.23 -4.67
CA GLY A 407 32.49 -2.07 -5.37
C GLY A 407 33.25 -1.32 -6.46
N LYS A 408 34.38 -1.87 -6.90
CA LYS A 408 35.17 -1.29 -7.99
C LYS A 408 34.39 -1.47 -9.29
N ASN A 409 33.79 -0.38 -9.77
CA ASN A 409 32.86 -0.35 -10.91
C ASN A 409 31.47 -0.95 -10.59
N SER A 410 31.07 -0.99 -9.31
CA SER A 410 29.66 -1.18 -8.91
C SER A 410 28.83 0.05 -9.27
N ASN A 411 27.54 -0.13 -9.54
CA ASN A 411 26.71 0.93 -10.12
C ASN A 411 27.38 1.46 -11.41
N GLY A 412 27.79 0.52 -12.28
CA GLY A 412 28.54 0.77 -13.51
C GLY A 412 27.77 1.57 -14.56
N LYS A 413 28.27 1.63 -15.79
CA LYS A 413 27.57 2.30 -16.89
C LYS A 413 26.16 1.67 -17.01
N PRO A 414 25.07 2.46 -16.87
CA PRO A 414 23.72 1.91 -16.90
C PRO A 414 23.42 1.32 -18.28
N SER A 415 22.57 0.30 -18.30
CA SER A 415 21.93 -0.11 -19.55
C SER A 415 20.98 1.00 -19.99
N VAL A 416 21.22 1.54 -21.17
CA VAL A 416 20.27 2.44 -21.82
C VAL A 416 19.35 1.59 -22.70
N ASP A 417 19.95 0.82 -23.61
CA ASP A 417 19.28 -0.06 -24.58
C ASP A 417 20.20 -1.24 -25.01
N SER A 418 21.02 -1.82 -24.12
CA SER A 418 21.82 -3.01 -24.48
C SER A 418 22.24 -3.87 -23.28
N ILE A 419 21.71 -5.10 -23.23
CA ILE A 419 22.05 -6.10 -22.21
C ILE A 419 23.54 -6.47 -22.22
N GLN A 420 24.15 -6.62 -23.40
CA GLN A 420 25.58 -6.92 -23.51
C GLN A 420 26.46 -5.76 -22.99
N ALA A 421 26.08 -4.51 -23.27
CA ALA A 421 26.79 -3.34 -22.74
C ALA A 421 26.64 -3.21 -21.22
N ALA A 422 25.49 -3.64 -20.67
CA ALA A 422 25.20 -3.63 -19.24
C ALA A 422 26.03 -4.70 -18.49
N ILE A 423 26.07 -5.94 -19.01
CA ILE A 423 26.87 -7.03 -18.46
C ILE A 423 28.37 -6.72 -18.57
N GLY A 424 28.82 -6.13 -19.68
CA GLY A 424 30.19 -5.63 -19.83
C GLY A 424 31.27 -6.73 -19.89
N VAL A 425 32.53 -6.31 -19.77
CA VAL A 425 33.71 -7.16 -20.01
C VAL A 425 34.79 -6.98 -18.94
N GLY A 426 35.65 -7.98 -18.78
CA GLY A 426 36.81 -7.92 -17.88
C GLY A 426 36.42 -7.60 -16.43
N SER A 427 37.01 -6.55 -15.86
CA SER A 427 36.77 -6.10 -14.49
C SER A 427 35.36 -5.57 -14.24
N ASP A 428 34.62 -5.23 -15.28
CA ASP A 428 33.38 -4.46 -15.12
C ASP A 428 32.17 -5.36 -14.90
N ARG A 429 32.30 -6.67 -15.13
CA ARG A 429 31.20 -7.64 -15.02
C ARG A 429 30.62 -7.72 -13.60
N PRO A 430 29.30 -7.97 -13.44
CA PRO A 430 28.62 -7.99 -12.13
C PRO A 430 29.29 -8.89 -11.09
N GLU A 431 29.79 -10.05 -11.50
CA GLU A 431 30.50 -11.00 -10.63
C GLU A 431 31.70 -10.40 -9.88
N ASN A 432 32.38 -9.41 -10.45
CA ASN A 432 33.52 -8.74 -9.81
C ASN A 432 33.09 -7.85 -8.62
N ASN A 433 31.82 -7.42 -8.57
CA ASN A 433 31.28 -6.61 -7.48
C ASN A 433 30.67 -7.43 -6.34
N CYS A 434 30.70 -8.76 -6.40
CA CYS A 434 30.05 -9.61 -5.39
C CYS A 434 30.83 -9.80 -4.09
N GLU A 435 32.17 -9.75 -4.16
CA GLU A 435 33.03 -9.94 -2.99
C GLU A 435 33.49 -8.59 -2.41
N SER A 436 33.59 -8.52 -1.09
CA SER A 436 34.09 -7.32 -0.39
C SER A 436 34.88 -7.71 0.84
N ALA A 437 36.07 -7.13 1.01
CA ALA A 437 36.86 -7.29 2.22
C ALA A 437 36.00 -6.97 3.47
N ASN A 438 35.99 -7.92 4.41
CA ASN A 438 35.33 -7.83 5.71
C ASN A 438 33.81 -7.55 5.69
N ASN A 439 33.08 -7.90 4.61
CA ASN A 439 31.63 -7.62 4.48
C ASN A 439 31.26 -6.14 4.75
N THR A 440 32.07 -5.21 4.24
CA THR A 440 31.93 -3.77 4.47
C THR A 440 30.94 -3.06 3.54
N ARG A 441 30.35 -3.79 2.56
CA ARG A 441 29.51 -3.23 1.50
C ARG A 441 28.13 -3.88 1.44
N LEU A 442 27.10 -3.04 1.32
CA LEU A 442 25.70 -3.44 1.15
C LEU A 442 25.53 -4.33 -0.09
N LEU A 443 24.94 -5.51 0.08
CA LEU A 443 24.45 -6.33 -1.03
C LEU A 443 23.12 -5.74 -1.52
N ARG A 444 22.98 -5.59 -2.85
CA ARG A 444 21.84 -4.95 -3.50
C ARG A 444 21.45 -5.69 -4.76
N TRP A 445 20.21 -5.51 -5.18
CA TRP A 445 19.72 -5.88 -6.50
C TRP A 445 19.72 -4.63 -7.41
N PHE A 446 20.12 -4.82 -8.65
CA PHE A 446 20.30 -3.76 -9.64
C PHE A 446 19.51 -4.13 -10.89
N LEU A 447 18.74 -3.17 -11.42
CA LEU A 447 18.07 -3.28 -12.71
C LEU A 447 18.75 -2.31 -13.68
N GLY A 448 19.14 -2.80 -14.87
CA GLY A 448 19.92 -2.00 -15.82
C GLY A 448 21.26 -1.52 -15.24
N ARG A 449 21.82 -2.29 -14.29
CA ARG A 449 23.05 -1.97 -13.53
C ARG A 449 22.93 -0.77 -12.57
N ARG A 450 21.70 -0.40 -12.19
CA ARG A 450 21.40 0.59 -11.14
C ARG A 450 20.56 -0.03 -10.02
N THR A 451 20.96 0.18 -8.76
CA THR A 451 20.12 -0.12 -7.59
C THR A 451 19.25 1.10 -7.30
N PHE A 452 17.95 0.89 -7.10
CA PHE A 452 17.04 1.99 -6.76
C PHE A 452 17.25 2.49 -5.32
N PHE A 453 16.98 3.77 -5.13
CA PHE A 453 16.86 4.40 -3.81
C PHE A 453 15.56 5.21 -3.79
N HIS A 454 14.66 4.88 -2.87
CA HIS A 454 13.39 5.60 -2.71
C HIS A 454 13.65 7.08 -2.34
N SER A 455 13.11 8.00 -3.12
CA SER A 455 13.13 9.43 -2.78
C SER A 455 12.12 9.71 -1.67
N THR A 456 12.44 10.61 -0.74
CA THR A 456 11.48 11.05 0.27
C THR A 456 10.39 11.95 -0.32
N THR A 457 10.58 12.47 -1.54
CA THR A 457 9.60 13.24 -2.32
C THR A 457 8.96 12.31 -3.37
N PRO A 458 7.63 12.10 -3.37
CA PRO A 458 6.98 11.24 -4.37
C PRO A 458 7.18 11.71 -5.81
N VAL A 459 7.35 10.77 -6.76
CA VAL A 459 7.60 11.09 -8.18
C VAL A 459 6.48 11.96 -8.78
N LEU A 460 5.21 11.67 -8.52
CA LEU A 460 4.11 12.53 -8.97
C LEU A 460 4.18 13.94 -8.39
N SER A 461 4.57 14.08 -7.12
CA SER A 461 4.79 15.39 -6.48
C SER A 461 5.95 16.15 -7.15
N LYS A 462 7.05 15.46 -7.51
CA LYS A 462 8.14 16.08 -8.27
C LYS A 462 7.66 16.62 -9.61
N LEU A 463 6.99 15.78 -10.41
CA LEU A 463 6.47 16.13 -11.74
C LEU A 463 5.46 17.28 -11.67
N TYR A 464 4.40 17.13 -10.87
CA TYR A 464 3.29 18.09 -10.83
C TYR A 464 3.71 19.46 -10.29
N PHE A 465 4.52 19.49 -9.22
CA PHE A 465 5.01 20.73 -8.60
C PHE A 465 6.35 21.24 -9.16
N THR A 466 6.94 20.57 -10.16
CA THR A 466 8.22 20.91 -10.80
C THR A 466 9.41 21.03 -9.81
N GLN A 467 9.39 20.22 -8.75
CA GLN A 467 10.33 20.27 -7.63
C GLN A 467 11.20 19.02 -7.61
N GLY A 468 12.48 19.12 -7.99
CA GLY A 468 13.38 17.95 -8.07
C GLY A 468 13.13 17.06 -9.28
N VAL A 469 12.61 17.61 -10.39
CA VAL A 469 12.44 16.89 -11.67
C VAL A 469 13.77 16.56 -12.35
N ASP A 470 14.82 17.30 -12.04
CA ASP A 470 16.23 17.03 -12.36
C ASP A 470 16.80 15.77 -11.65
N GLU A 471 16.05 15.20 -10.70
CA GLU A 471 16.33 13.87 -10.15
C GLU A 471 15.68 12.73 -10.96
N LEU A 472 14.81 13.02 -11.92
CA LEU A 472 14.10 12.01 -12.73
C LEU A 472 14.87 11.73 -14.03
N THR A 473 15.97 11.00 -13.90
CA THR A 473 16.87 10.66 -15.01
C THR A 473 17.11 9.16 -15.13
N GLU A 474 17.39 8.68 -16.36
CA GLU A 474 17.61 7.25 -16.64
C GLU A 474 18.82 6.68 -15.88
N ASP A 475 19.85 7.50 -15.64
CA ASP A 475 21.00 7.13 -14.82
C ASP A 475 20.65 6.95 -13.33
N LYS A 476 19.42 7.27 -12.92
CA LYS A 476 18.82 7.02 -11.60
C LYS A 476 17.61 6.07 -11.67
N SER A 477 17.46 5.33 -12.78
CA SER A 477 16.36 4.40 -13.07
C SER A 477 14.98 5.00 -13.30
N TYR A 478 14.89 6.28 -13.69
CA TYR A 478 13.63 6.91 -14.14
C TYR A 478 13.63 7.03 -15.67
N TYR A 479 12.72 6.32 -16.33
CA TYR A 479 12.60 6.25 -17.77
C TYR A 479 11.34 6.98 -18.22
N GLN A 480 11.49 8.02 -19.04
CA GLN A 480 10.35 8.77 -19.55
C GLN A 480 9.68 8.02 -20.71
N VAL A 481 8.35 7.93 -20.66
CA VAL A 481 7.49 7.31 -21.68
C VAL A 481 6.33 8.24 -22.05
N GLU A 482 5.81 8.08 -23.27
CA GLU A 482 4.68 8.83 -23.79
C GLU A 482 3.37 8.02 -23.70
N VAL A 483 2.26 8.69 -23.36
CA VAL A 483 0.93 8.09 -23.36
C VAL A 483 0.56 7.66 -24.78
N GLY A 484 0.05 6.43 -24.93
CA GLY A 484 -0.37 5.87 -26.21
C GLY A 484 0.76 5.44 -27.16
N LYS A 485 2.03 5.50 -26.74
CA LYS A 485 3.16 4.89 -27.47
C LYS A 485 3.42 3.45 -27.02
N VAL A 486 4.11 2.68 -27.86
CA VAL A 486 4.37 1.25 -27.64
C VAL A 486 5.83 1.01 -27.33
N TYR A 487 6.08 0.23 -26.27
CA TYR A 487 7.41 -0.05 -25.75
C TYR A 487 7.58 -1.56 -25.47
N ASP A 488 8.74 -2.09 -25.80
CA ASP A 488 9.17 -3.42 -25.33
C ASP A 488 10.02 -3.27 -24.05
N ILE A 489 9.96 -4.24 -23.13
CA ILE A 489 10.97 -4.45 -22.09
C ILE A 489 11.52 -5.87 -22.25
N VAL A 490 12.84 -5.98 -22.33
CA VAL A 490 13.56 -7.26 -22.21
C VAL A 490 14.18 -7.32 -20.83
N ILE A 491 13.80 -8.30 -20.03
CA ILE A 491 14.38 -8.53 -18.70
C ILE A 491 15.36 -9.69 -18.79
N GLN A 492 16.66 -9.40 -18.87
CA GLN A 492 17.70 -10.42 -18.80
C GLN A 492 17.94 -10.81 -17.34
N ASN A 493 17.77 -12.09 -17.02
CA ASN A 493 18.16 -12.62 -15.73
C ASN A 493 19.65 -12.98 -15.71
N TYR A 494 20.32 -12.84 -14.57
CA TYR A 494 21.77 -13.06 -14.41
C TYR A 494 22.08 -13.62 -13.02
N PRO A 495 23.09 -14.50 -12.83
CA PRO A 495 23.22 -15.22 -11.57
C PRO A 495 23.57 -14.29 -10.40
N ALA A 496 22.87 -14.47 -9.27
CA ALA A 496 23.06 -13.74 -8.02
C ALA A 496 24.47 -13.96 -7.43
N CYS A 497 24.88 -13.22 -6.40
CA CYS A 497 26.29 -13.25 -5.96
C CYS A 497 26.79 -14.61 -5.42
N ASN A 498 25.87 -15.49 -5.03
CA ASN A 498 26.10 -16.90 -4.72
C ASN A 498 26.51 -17.76 -5.95
N GLY A 499 26.24 -17.32 -7.18
CA GLY A 499 26.39 -18.09 -8.42
C GLY A 499 25.13 -18.86 -8.83
N VAL A 500 24.00 -18.61 -8.19
CA VAL A 500 22.71 -19.26 -8.48
C VAL A 500 21.89 -18.36 -9.41
N CYS A 501 21.25 -18.96 -10.41
CA CYS A 501 20.18 -18.30 -11.14
C CYS A 501 18.91 -18.34 -10.28
N GLU A 502 18.54 -17.20 -9.68
CA GLU A 502 17.30 -17.07 -8.92
C GLU A 502 16.18 -16.61 -9.86
N THR A 503 14.95 -17.10 -9.68
CA THR A 503 13.80 -16.62 -10.46
C THR A 503 13.23 -15.35 -9.84
N HIS A 504 12.76 -14.42 -10.66
CA HIS A 504 12.27 -13.12 -10.23
C HIS A 504 10.93 -12.80 -10.90
N SER A 505 9.85 -12.74 -10.11
CA SER A 505 8.59 -12.17 -10.57
C SER A 505 8.76 -10.65 -10.68
N PHE A 506 8.30 -10.05 -11.78
CA PHE A 506 8.32 -8.62 -12.06
C PHE A 506 6.90 -8.11 -12.32
N HIS A 507 6.54 -6.99 -11.67
CA HIS A 507 5.23 -6.36 -11.76
C HIS A 507 5.34 -4.95 -12.35
N LEU A 508 4.35 -4.55 -13.17
CA LEU A 508 4.19 -3.19 -13.71
C LEU A 508 2.90 -2.54 -13.16
N HIS A 509 3.04 -1.36 -12.56
CA HIS A 509 1.91 -0.59 -12.06
C HIS A 509 1.10 0.08 -13.18
N GLY A 510 -0.20 0.28 -12.95
CA GLY A 510 -1.06 1.18 -13.73
C GLY A 510 -1.40 0.75 -15.17
N MET A 511 -0.94 -0.41 -15.64
CA MET A 511 -1.30 -0.94 -16.96
C MET A 511 -0.95 -2.43 -17.09
N PRO A 512 -1.69 -3.19 -17.91
CA PRO A 512 -1.28 -4.52 -18.31
C PRO A 512 -0.22 -4.47 -19.42
N PHE A 513 0.43 -5.61 -19.64
CA PHE A 513 1.38 -5.85 -20.73
C PHE A 513 1.11 -7.19 -21.42
N TRP A 514 1.49 -7.30 -22.69
CA TRP A 514 1.52 -8.57 -23.42
C TRP A 514 2.83 -9.29 -23.15
N VAL A 515 2.78 -10.57 -22.79
CA VAL A 515 3.97 -11.41 -22.62
C VAL A 515 4.37 -12.01 -23.96
N LEU A 516 5.36 -11.40 -24.63
CA LEU A 516 5.81 -11.82 -25.96
C LEU A 516 6.62 -13.13 -25.93
N GLY A 517 7.13 -13.55 -24.76
CA GLY A 517 7.69 -14.88 -24.54
C GLY A 517 8.72 -14.97 -23.41
N THR A 518 9.02 -16.20 -23.00
CA THR A 518 10.07 -16.55 -22.03
C THR A 518 11.14 -17.39 -22.73
N PHE A 519 12.39 -16.94 -22.69
CA PHE A 519 13.48 -17.45 -23.53
C PHE A 519 14.72 -17.83 -22.71
N ARG A 520 15.59 -18.69 -23.27
CA ARG A 520 16.79 -19.22 -22.59
C ARG A 520 18.06 -18.50 -23.07
N GLY A 521 19.09 -18.47 -22.22
CA GLY A 521 20.39 -17.85 -22.53
C GLY A 521 20.40 -16.32 -22.40
N GLU A 522 21.03 -15.64 -23.35
CA GLU A 522 21.29 -14.21 -23.30
C GLU A 522 20.69 -13.48 -24.52
N PHE A 523 19.99 -12.38 -24.31
CA PHE A 523 19.44 -11.55 -25.39
C PHE A 523 20.54 -10.71 -26.05
N ASN A 524 20.50 -10.65 -27.37
CA ASN A 524 21.47 -9.91 -28.20
C ASN A 524 20.81 -9.09 -29.33
N GLY A 525 19.47 -8.98 -29.34
CA GLY A 525 18.73 -8.18 -30.32
C GLY A 525 18.72 -8.73 -31.75
N SER A 526 19.25 -9.94 -31.99
CA SER A 526 19.30 -10.55 -33.32
C SER A 526 17.90 -10.72 -33.94
N ALA A 527 17.85 -10.66 -35.27
CA ALA A 527 16.60 -10.79 -36.03
C ALA A 527 15.85 -12.11 -35.73
N GLU A 528 16.58 -13.20 -35.45
CA GLU A 528 16.00 -14.48 -35.03
C GLU A 528 15.33 -14.39 -33.66
N GLN A 529 16.01 -13.83 -32.64
CA GLN A 529 15.42 -13.63 -31.31
C GLN A 529 14.18 -12.73 -31.35
N VAL A 530 14.19 -11.69 -32.20
CA VAL A 530 13.04 -10.77 -32.35
C VAL A 530 11.89 -11.39 -33.15
N ALA A 531 12.19 -12.23 -34.15
CA ALA A 531 11.18 -12.96 -34.91
C ALA A 531 10.50 -14.09 -34.10
N ALA A 532 11.14 -14.55 -33.02
CA ALA A 532 10.59 -15.54 -32.09
C ALA A 532 9.57 -14.95 -31.08
N PHE A 533 9.30 -13.64 -31.11
CA PHE A 533 8.31 -13.01 -30.23
C PHE A 533 6.89 -13.38 -30.65
N ASN A 534 6.05 -13.81 -29.69
CA ASN A 534 4.64 -14.04 -29.94
C ASN A 534 3.90 -12.70 -30.13
N LEU A 535 3.51 -12.41 -31.37
CA LEU A 535 2.67 -11.27 -31.75
C LEU A 535 1.27 -11.68 -32.21
N VAL A 536 0.90 -12.97 -32.06
CA VAL A 536 -0.35 -13.54 -32.56
C VAL A 536 -1.37 -13.69 -31.42
N ASP A 537 -0.97 -14.35 -30.33
CA ASP A 537 -1.83 -14.68 -29.18
C ASP A 537 -1.12 -14.60 -27.80
N PRO A 538 -0.23 -13.61 -27.53
CA PRO A 538 0.43 -13.51 -26.23
C PRO A 538 -0.57 -13.19 -25.11
N PRO A 539 -0.46 -13.81 -23.93
CA PRO A 539 -1.35 -13.52 -22.81
C PRO A 539 -1.08 -12.10 -22.27
N MET A 540 -2.16 -11.42 -21.88
CA MET A 540 -2.07 -10.16 -21.13
C MET A 540 -1.92 -10.45 -19.63
N ARG A 541 -1.02 -9.71 -18.98
CA ARG A 541 -0.63 -9.87 -17.58
C ARG A 541 -0.25 -8.52 -16.98
N ASP A 542 -0.08 -8.48 -15.66
CA ASP A 542 0.66 -7.40 -14.97
C ASP A 542 1.90 -7.92 -14.22
N SER A 543 2.05 -9.24 -14.11
CA SER A 543 3.11 -9.90 -13.34
C SER A 543 3.72 -11.08 -14.11
N ILE A 544 5.05 -11.10 -14.31
CA ILE A 544 5.76 -12.13 -15.11
C ILE A 544 7.05 -12.60 -14.42
N MET A 545 7.40 -13.90 -14.49
CA MET A 545 8.59 -14.42 -13.80
C MET A 545 9.74 -14.75 -14.76
N THR A 546 10.94 -14.25 -14.44
CA THR A 546 12.15 -14.61 -15.19
C THR A 546 12.46 -16.11 -15.09
N PRO A 547 12.96 -16.73 -16.18
CA PRO A 547 13.46 -18.10 -16.14
C PRO A 547 14.75 -18.19 -15.33
N SER A 548 15.12 -19.42 -14.96
CA SER A 548 16.38 -19.73 -14.29
C SER A 548 17.06 -20.90 -15.02
N GLU A 549 17.94 -20.53 -15.96
CA GLU A 549 18.75 -21.44 -16.76
C GLU A 549 20.22 -21.36 -16.37
N GLY A 550 20.93 -22.49 -16.34
CA GLY A 550 22.40 -22.49 -16.24
C GLY A 550 22.96 -23.20 -15.02
N VAL A 551 24.26 -22.98 -14.78
CA VAL A 551 25.06 -23.76 -13.83
C VAL A 551 25.07 -23.11 -12.45
N ASN A 552 24.50 -23.80 -11.45
CA ASN A 552 24.56 -23.42 -10.04
C ASN A 552 25.97 -23.62 -9.44
N ASN A 553 26.91 -22.76 -9.83
CA ASN A 553 28.29 -22.68 -9.34
C ASN A 553 28.76 -21.21 -9.37
N LYS A 554 29.93 -20.90 -8.81
CA LYS A 554 30.60 -19.59 -9.03
C LYS A 554 31.68 -19.70 -10.13
N PRO A 555 31.35 -19.73 -11.44
CA PRO A 555 32.37 -19.61 -12.47
C PRO A 555 32.97 -18.19 -12.48
N ALA A 556 34.20 -18.06 -12.99
CA ALA A 556 34.90 -16.78 -13.10
C ALA A 556 34.29 -15.81 -14.13
N ILE A 557 33.51 -16.33 -15.08
CA ILE A 557 32.68 -15.58 -16.02
C ILE A 557 31.29 -16.23 -15.99
N ARG A 558 30.24 -15.44 -15.83
CA ARG A 558 28.84 -15.91 -15.79
C ARG A 558 28.12 -15.63 -17.10
N ALA A 559 27.11 -16.45 -17.42
CA ALA A 559 26.22 -16.25 -18.56
C ALA A 559 24.81 -15.86 -18.08
N GLY A 560 24.01 -15.23 -18.95
CA GLY A 560 22.61 -14.92 -18.67
C GLY A 560 21.74 -16.15 -18.39
N CYS A 561 20.84 -16.05 -17.41
CA CYS A 561 19.97 -17.13 -16.91
C CYS A 561 18.69 -17.33 -17.75
N GLY A 562 18.65 -16.87 -19.01
CA GLY A 562 17.42 -16.65 -19.76
C GLY A 562 16.81 -15.27 -19.52
N TYR A 563 15.81 -14.92 -20.33
CA TYR A 563 15.17 -13.61 -20.34
C TYR A 563 13.66 -13.71 -20.62
N VAL A 564 12.90 -12.68 -20.24
CA VAL A 564 11.49 -12.52 -20.67
C VAL A 564 11.36 -11.25 -21.50
N VAL A 565 10.38 -11.23 -22.40
CA VAL A 565 10.03 -10.05 -23.19
C VAL A 565 8.56 -9.71 -22.98
N ILE A 566 8.29 -8.47 -22.61
CA ILE A 566 6.95 -7.92 -22.48
C ILE A 566 6.79 -6.66 -23.33
N ARG A 567 5.57 -6.39 -23.79
CA ARG A 567 5.20 -5.15 -24.49
C ARG A 567 4.12 -4.41 -23.71
N PHE A 568 4.28 -3.11 -23.55
CA PHE A 568 3.31 -2.25 -22.85
C PHE A 568 3.02 -0.97 -23.64
N LYS A 569 1.89 -0.34 -23.32
CA LYS A 569 1.40 0.90 -23.92
C LYS A 569 0.82 1.78 -22.81
N PRO A 570 1.52 2.85 -22.36
CA PRO A 570 1.05 3.68 -21.26
C PRO A 570 -0.33 4.28 -21.55
N ILE A 571 -1.33 3.88 -20.77
CA ILE A 571 -2.74 4.24 -20.98
C ILE A 571 -3.12 5.59 -20.37
N GLY A 572 -2.34 6.11 -19.44
CA GLY A 572 -2.57 7.41 -18.80
C GLY A 572 -1.30 8.03 -18.20
N PRO A 573 -1.34 9.35 -17.92
CA PRO A 573 -0.22 10.07 -17.33
C PRO A 573 -0.02 9.70 -15.87
N GLY A 574 1.23 9.50 -15.45
CA GLY A 574 1.56 9.00 -14.13
C GLY A 574 3.04 8.64 -13.94
N ALA A 575 3.33 7.94 -12.84
CA ALA A 575 4.66 7.45 -12.49
C ALA A 575 4.52 6.02 -11.93
N TRP A 576 4.94 5.06 -12.74
CA TRP A 576 4.58 3.66 -12.64
C TRP A 576 5.84 2.84 -12.34
N PRO A 577 6.05 2.40 -11.08
CA PRO A 577 7.18 1.56 -10.78
C PRO A 577 7.06 0.20 -11.48
N PHE A 578 8.19 -0.28 -11.99
CA PHE A 578 8.37 -1.62 -12.52
C PHE A 578 9.42 -2.32 -11.66
N HIS A 579 9.01 -3.33 -10.91
CA HIS A 579 9.85 -3.87 -9.83
C HIS A 579 9.73 -5.38 -9.70
N CYS A 580 10.74 -5.99 -9.07
CA CYS A 580 10.62 -7.37 -8.65
C CYS A 580 9.55 -7.49 -7.56
N HIS A 581 8.54 -8.33 -7.74
CA HIS A 581 7.45 -8.51 -6.77
C HIS A 581 7.86 -9.39 -5.58
N GLN A 582 9.02 -10.07 -5.65
CA GLN A 582 9.71 -10.57 -4.46
C GLN A 582 10.12 -9.36 -3.62
N LEU A 583 9.32 -9.06 -2.59
CA LEU A 583 9.40 -7.85 -1.79
C LEU A 583 10.78 -7.65 -1.16
N LEU A 584 11.44 -8.75 -0.77
CA LEU A 584 12.81 -8.73 -0.23
C LEU A 584 13.87 -8.25 -1.26
N HIS A 585 13.55 -8.29 -2.55
CA HIS A 585 14.42 -7.85 -3.64
C HIS A 585 14.13 -6.40 -4.08
N ALA A 586 12.86 -5.99 -4.12
CA ALA A 586 12.50 -4.59 -4.41
C ALA A 586 12.78 -3.66 -3.22
N ALA A 587 12.00 -3.76 -2.13
CA ALA A 587 11.91 -2.68 -1.14
C ALA A 587 13.19 -2.45 -0.30
N PRO A 588 13.87 -3.49 0.26
CA PRO A 588 15.11 -3.28 1.00
C PRO A 588 16.36 -3.36 0.10
N MET A 589 16.29 -4.04 -1.05
CA MET A 589 17.48 -4.33 -1.88
C MET A 589 17.60 -3.55 -3.19
N GLY A 590 16.55 -2.86 -3.66
CA GLY A 590 16.63 -1.88 -4.76
C GLY A 590 16.27 -2.38 -6.16
N SER A 591 15.62 -3.54 -6.31
CA SER A 591 15.19 -4.09 -7.61
C SER A 591 13.94 -3.37 -8.19
N ILE A 592 14.11 -2.10 -8.57
CA ILE A 592 13.06 -1.20 -9.05
C ILE A 592 13.60 -0.31 -10.19
N VAL A 593 12.78 -0.09 -11.22
CA VAL A 593 12.87 1.07 -12.12
C VAL A 593 11.51 1.79 -12.14
N VAL A 594 11.43 2.99 -12.70
CA VAL A 594 10.17 3.75 -12.81
C VAL A 594 9.96 4.22 -14.23
N PHE A 595 8.83 3.85 -14.83
CA PHE A 595 8.36 4.43 -16.08
C PHE A 595 7.41 5.59 -15.75
N HIS A 596 7.72 6.81 -16.21
CA HIS A 596 6.88 7.96 -15.92
C HIS A 596 6.58 8.77 -17.18
N THR A 597 5.47 9.49 -17.18
CA THR A 597 5.17 10.45 -18.24
C THR A 597 5.82 11.80 -17.98
N GLY A 598 5.69 12.72 -18.94
CA GLY A 598 5.88 14.14 -18.65
C GLY A 598 4.82 14.67 -17.67
N PRO A 599 4.97 15.92 -17.19
CA PRO A 599 3.97 16.57 -16.35
C PRO A 599 2.67 16.93 -17.09
N GLU A 600 2.65 16.85 -18.41
CA GLU A 600 1.49 17.13 -19.26
C GLU A 600 0.36 16.12 -19.00
N GLY A 601 -0.86 16.62 -18.83
CA GLY A 601 -2.04 15.78 -18.61
C GLY A 601 -2.16 15.14 -17.23
N LEU A 602 -1.16 15.25 -16.35
CA LEU A 602 -1.29 14.78 -14.96
C LEU A 602 -2.51 15.44 -14.29
N PRO A 603 -3.47 14.65 -13.76
CA PRO A 603 -4.62 15.20 -13.07
C PRO A 603 -4.19 15.92 -11.78
N PRO A 604 -4.96 16.92 -11.31
CA PRO A 604 -4.64 17.60 -10.05
C PRO A 604 -4.64 16.60 -8.88
N PRO A 605 -3.72 16.74 -7.91
CA PRO A 605 -3.73 15.91 -6.72
C PRO A 605 -4.98 16.13 -5.86
N PRO A 606 -5.37 15.16 -5.02
CA PRO A 606 -6.43 15.32 -4.04
C PRO A 606 -6.23 16.58 -3.17
N SER A 607 -7.33 17.26 -2.81
CA SER A 607 -7.31 18.51 -2.04
C SER A 607 -6.68 18.37 -0.64
N ASN A 608 -6.62 17.13 -0.13
CA ASN A 608 -6.04 16.73 1.15
C ASN A 608 -4.65 16.05 1.03
N LEU A 609 -4.00 16.08 -0.15
CA LEU A 609 -2.73 15.39 -0.45
C LEU A 609 -1.73 15.39 0.73
N LEU A 610 -1.30 14.20 1.16
CA LEU A 610 -0.25 14.04 2.15
C LEU A 610 1.09 14.59 1.60
N VAL A 611 1.75 15.46 2.38
CA VAL A 611 2.98 16.16 1.99
C VAL A 611 4.18 15.61 2.77
N CYS A 612 5.26 15.28 2.06
CA CYS A 612 6.50 14.74 2.63
C CYS A 612 7.73 15.06 1.75
N GLY A 613 8.92 14.75 2.27
CA GLY A 613 10.18 14.95 1.56
C GLY A 613 10.59 16.41 1.45
N GLY A 614 11.10 16.81 0.28
CA GLY A 614 11.50 18.18 -0.05
C GLY A 614 10.33 19.12 -0.37
N MET A 615 9.09 18.64 -0.33
CA MET A 615 7.90 19.47 -0.53
C MET A 615 7.72 20.45 0.62
N ASN A 616 7.51 21.71 0.28
CA ASN A 616 7.29 22.79 1.24
C ASN A 616 6.14 23.71 0.78
N LEU A 617 5.62 24.51 1.71
CA LEU A 617 4.47 25.37 1.48
C LEU A 617 4.70 26.42 0.37
N GLN A 618 5.93 26.91 0.18
CA GLN A 618 6.24 27.91 -0.85
C GLN A 618 6.18 27.29 -2.26
N THR A 619 6.74 26.09 -2.45
CA THR A 619 6.63 25.31 -3.69
C THR A 619 5.16 25.06 -4.07
N ILE A 620 4.35 24.60 -3.11
CA ILE A 620 2.93 24.32 -3.31
C ILE A 620 2.16 25.61 -3.65
N MET A 621 2.37 26.68 -2.86
CA MET A 621 1.75 27.99 -3.09
C MET A 621 2.17 28.64 -4.41
N LYS A 622 3.39 28.41 -4.91
CA LYS A 622 3.82 28.88 -6.22
C LYS A 622 2.99 28.21 -7.32
N ARG A 623 2.98 26.88 -7.39
CA ARG A 623 2.25 26.13 -8.43
C ARG A 623 0.74 26.39 -8.40
N LEU A 624 0.16 26.60 -7.21
CA LEU A 624 -1.26 26.97 -7.06
C LEU A 624 -1.57 28.41 -7.52
N LYS A 625 -0.58 29.30 -7.62
CA LYS A 625 -0.71 30.61 -8.29
C LYS A 625 -0.52 30.46 -9.79
N ASP A 626 0.57 29.81 -10.22
CA ASP A 626 0.88 29.55 -11.63
C ASP A 626 -0.34 28.94 -12.38
N ASN A 627 -1.01 27.95 -11.76
CA ASN A 627 -2.21 27.33 -12.33
C ASN A 627 -3.44 28.25 -12.32
N LYS A 628 -3.60 29.14 -11.32
CA LYS A 628 -4.70 30.12 -11.29
C LYS A 628 -4.52 31.18 -12.37
N ASP A 629 -3.31 31.72 -12.50
CA ASP A 629 -2.98 32.73 -13.50
C ASP A 629 -3.04 32.15 -14.93
N SER A 630 -2.66 30.89 -15.11
CA SER A 630 -2.90 30.15 -16.35
C SER A 630 -4.41 29.98 -16.63
N SER A 631 -5.23 29.66 -15.62
CA SER A 631 -6.68 29.48 -15.81
C SER A 631 -7.42 30.77 -16.16
N SER A 632 -6.93 31.94 -15.68
CA SER A 632 -7.52 33.24 -15.99
C SER A 632 -7.23 33.73 -17.42
N THR A 633 -6.32 33.08 -18.13
CA THR A 633 -5.86 33.50 -19.47
C THR A 633 -6.61 32.80 -20.62
N THR A 634 -7.80 32.22 -20.36
CA THR A 634 -8.70 31.69 -21.41
C THR A 634 -9.57 32.81 -22.00
N THR A 635 -8.94 33.81 -22.62
CA THR A 635 -9.66 34.87 -23.36
C THR A 635 -9.65 34.55 -24.86
N THR A 636 -10.83 34.69 -25.48
CA THR A 636 -11.10 34.43 -26.89
C THR A 636 -10.14 35.17 -27.84
N THR A 637 -9.37 34.44 -28.64
CA THR A 637 -8.69 35.01 -29.83
C THR A 637 -9.19 34.29 -31.08
N SER A 638 -10.08 34.94 -31.81
CA SER A 638 -10.54 34.48 -33.13
C SER A 638 -9.45 34.60 -34.18
N THR A 639 -9.49 33.71 -35.18
CA THR A 639 -8.53 33.67 -36.28
C THR A 639 -8.50 34.99 -37.07
N SER A 640 -7.33 35.61 -37.20
CA SER A 640 -7.04 36.59 -38.25
C SER A 640 -5.56 36.52 -38.66
N THR A 641 -5.27 36.76 -39.92
CA THR A 641 -3.97 36.41 -40.54
C THR A 641 -3.37 37.61 -41.25
N THR A 642 -2.29 38.21 -40.72
CA THR A 642 -1.39 39.06 -41.52
C THR A 642 0.03 39.21 -40.94
N THR A 643 1.01 38.83 -41.76
CA THR A 643 2.34 39.43 -41.97
C THR A 643 3.01 40.31 -40.88
N THR A 644 4.13 39.79 -40.36
CA THR A 644 5.45 40.44 -40.20
C THR A 644 5.61 41.96 -40.44
N SER A 645 6.17 42.67 -39.46
CA SER A 645 7.29 43.61 -39.65
C SER A 645 8.07 43.84 -38.34
N THR A 646 9.36 44.13 -38.43
CA THR A 646 10.28 44.36 -37.29
C THR A 646 10.67 45.83 -37.14
N SER A 647 10.64 46.38 -35.92
CA SER A 647 11.46 47.56 -35.58
C SER A 647 11.76 47.69 -34.08
N SER A 648 13.02 47.97 -33.77
CA SER A 648 13.59 48.27 -32.44
C SER A 648 13.24 49.67 -31.91
N ALA A 649 13.35 49.89 -30.59
CA ALA A 649 14.32 50.85 -29.97
C ALA A 649 13.85 51.57 -28.67
N THR A 650 14.73 51.53 -27.65
CA THR A 650 15.15 52.63 -26.75
C THR A 650 14.16 53.31 -25.77
N THR A 651 14.24 52.85 -24.51
CA THR A 651 14.62 53.62 -23.30
C THR A 651 14.24 55.11 -23.14
N THR A 652 13.59 55.46 -22.02
CA THR A 652 13.93 56.66 -21.22
C THR A 652 13.43 56.55 -19.77
N THR A 653 14.05 57.30 -18.85
CA THR A 653 13.81 57.26 -17.38
C THR A 653 13.32 58.60 -16.84
N THR A 654 12.40 58.59 -15.86
CA THR A 654 12.11 59.74 -14.96
C THR A 654 11.56 59.27 -13.60
N THR A 655 11.66 60.13 -12.58
CA THR A 655 11.48 59.77 -11.16
C THR A 655 10.47 60.65 -10.41
N ALA A 656 9.53 60.01 -9.69
CA ALA A 656 8.80 60.54 -8.51
C ALA A 656 7.89 61.78 -8.71
N PRO A 657 7.05 62.21 -7.73
CA PRO A 657 6.82 61.66 -6.38
C PRO A 657 5.33 61.37 -6.02
N THR A 658 5.12 61.13 -4.72
CA THR A 658 3.87 60.82 -3.99
C THR A 658 2.64 61.68 -4.24
N THR A 659 1.45 61.06 -4.27
CA THR A 659 0.32 61.33 -3.33
C THR A 659 -0.79 60.28 -3.47
N ALA A 660 -1.64 60.16 -2.44
CA ALA A 660 -2.91 59.41 -2.48
C ALA A 660 -4.07 60.36 -2.18
N PRO A 661 -5.30 60.08 -2.67
CA PRO A 661 -6.29 59.55 -1.72
C PRO A 661 -7.29 58.50 -2.27
N THR A 662 -7.94 57.89 -1.28
CA THR A 662 -9.07 56.93 -1.18
C THR A 662 -10.19 56.80 -2.24
N THR A 663 -10.87 55.64 -2.11
CA THR A 663 -12.30 55.32 -2.40
C THR A 663 -12.82 55.21 -3.84
N ALA A 664 -13.14 53.97 -4.25
CA ALA A 664 -14.53 53.48 -4.32
C ALA A 664 -14.58 51.94 -4.41
N ALA A 665 -15.68 51.30 -3.96
CA ALA A 665 -15.90 49.85 -4.10
C ALA A 665 -17.41 49.50 -4.13
N PRO A 666 -17.86 48.57 -4.99
CA PRO A 666 -19.18 47.95 -4.93
C PRO A 666 -19.12 46.42 -4.76
N THR A 667 -20.09 45.69 -4.21
CA THR A 667 -21.16 45.99 -3.23
C THR A 667 -21.51 44.65 -2.57
N ALA A 668 -21.72 44.60 -1.25
CA ALA A 668 -22.08 43.36 -0.56
C ALA A 668 -23.59 43.07 -0.62
N SER A 669 -23.97 41.79 -0.82
CA SER A 669 -25.33 41.31 -0.56
C SER A 669 -25.46 40.91 0.91
N THR A 670 -26.46 41.44 1.62
CA THR A 670 -26.64 41.23 3.07
C THR A 670 -27.97 40.55 3.40
N THR A 671 -27.89 39.36 3.98
CA THR A 671 -29.01 38.78 4.75
C THR A 671 -28.92 39.24 6.20
N LYS A 672 -30.08 39.58 6.79
CA LYS A 672 -30.16 40.43 7.99
C LYS A 672 -30.39 39.59 9.25
N LEU A 673 -29.49 39.69 10.24
CA LEU A 673 -29.66 39.08 11.56
C LEU A 673 -30.73 39.81 12.40
N PRO A 674 -31.37 39.14 13.39
CA PRO A 674 -32.37 39.75 14.26
C PRO A 674 -31.82 40.88 15.15
N PRO A 675 -32.63 41.89 15.52
CA PRO A 675 -32.18 42.96 16.42
C PRO A 675 -31.80 42.42 17.80
N GLY A 676 -30.59 42.75 18.26
CA GLY A 676 -30.07 42.35 19.58
C GLY A 676 -29.08 41.19 19.58
N SER A 677 -28.90 40.46 18.47
CA SER A 677 -27.86 39.41 18.39
C SER A 677 -26.47 40.04 18.20
N VAL A 678 -25.73 40.17 19.30
CA VAL A 678 -24.35 40.68 19.33
C VAL A 678 -23.39 39.56 18.93
N ALA A 679 -22.67 39.72 17.81
CA ALA A 679 -21.78 38.69 17.28
C ALA A 679 -20.50 38.54 18.11
N VAL A 680 -20.41 37.44 18.86
CA VAL A 680 -19.26 37.09 19.71
C VAL A 680 -18.33 36.14 18.96
N THR A 681 -17.07 36.54 18.74
CA THR A 681 -16.04 35.67 18.17
C THR A 681 -15.38 34.82 19.25
N LYS A 682 -15.19 33.53 18.98
CA LYS A 682 -14.48 32.59 19.86
C LYS A 682 -13.10 32.25 19.28
N VAL A 683 -12.15 31.95 20.16
CA VAL A 683 -10.85 31.34 19.81
C VAL A 683 -10.71 30.06 20.62
N VAL A 684 -10.58 28.91 19.95
CA VAL A 684 -10.55 27.58 20.59
C VAL A 684 -9.21 26.91 20.36
N GLY A 685 -8.72 26.18 21.35
CA GLY A 685 -7.45 25.48 21.24
C GLY A 685 -7.28 24.36 22.27
N THR A 686 -6.16 23.67 22.15
CA THR A 686 -5.74 22.61 23.06
C THR A 686 -4.26 22.79 23.42
N MET A 687 -3.82 22.15 24.50
CA MET A 687 -2.41 21.96 24.81
C MET A 687 -2.21 20.61 25.51
N ALA A 688 -1.12 19.93 25.16
CA ALA A 688 -0.67 18.73 25.86
C ALA A 688 0.27 19.12 26.99
N MET A 689 0.10 18.49 28.16
CA MET A 689 0.75 18.83 29.41
C MET A 689 1.19 17.54 30.14
N GLU A 690 2.21 17.64 30.98
CA GLU A 690 2.76 16.51 31.74
C GLU A 690 2.78 16.85 33.23
N VAL A 691 2.27 15.94 34.06
CA VAL A 691 2.12 16.12 35.53
C VAL A 691 2.34 14.80 36.27
N ALA A 692 2.90 14.84 37.48
CA ALA A 692 3.34 13.64 38.21
C ALA A 692 2.22 12.64 38.63
N ASN A 693 0.95 13.05 38.54
CA ASN A 693 -0.24 12.19 38.62
C ASN A 693 -1.43 12.98 38.07
N CYS A 694 -1.94 12.63 36.88
CA CYS A 694 -2.98 13.42 36.22
C CYS A 694 -4.30 13.35 37.00
N THR A 695 -4.75 12.16 37.39
CA THR A 695 -6.06 11.98 38.05
C THR A 695 -6.15 12.74 39.38
N ALA A 696 -5.06 12.78 40.15
CA ALA A 696 -5.01 13.54 41.41
C ALA A 696 -4.82 15.05 41.19
N PHE A 697 -4.30 15.46 40.03
CA PHE A 697 -4.07 16.86 39.69
C PHE A 697 -5.35 17.53 39.16
N THR A 698 -6.05 16.93 38.21
CA THR A 698 -7.31 17.49 37.68
C THR A 698 -8.43 17.49 38.72
N GLY A 699 -8.43 16.52 39.64
CA GLY A 699 -9.35 16.47 40.78
C GLY A 699 -9.04 17.47 41.92
N ARG A 700 -7.96 18.27 41.83
CA ARG A 700 -7.58 19.23 42.88
C ARG A 700 -8.26 20.58 42.65
N ALA A 701 -9.09 20.99 43.60
CA ALA A 701 -9.83 22.25 43.53
C ALA A 701 -8.92 23.45 43.20
N GLY A 702 -9.38 24.32 42.29
CA GLY A 702 -8.65 25.50 41.82
C GLY A 702 -7.68 25.26 40.65
N VAL A 703 -7.32 24.01 40.31
CA VAL A 703 -6.34 23.73 39.24
C VAL A 703 -6.81 24.22 37.87
N GLU A 704 -8.06 23.97 37.48
CA GLU A 704 -8.61 24.46 36.20
C GLU A 704 -8.61 26.00 36.14
N GLY A 705 -8.95 26.66 37.25
CA GLY A 705 -8.90 28.11 37.39
C GLY A 705 -7.49 28.69 37.32
N ALA A 706 -6.48 27.97 37.80
CA ALA A 706 -5.08 28.36 37.69
C ALA A 706 -4.52 28.17 36.27
N VAL A 707 -4.88 27.08 35.58
CA VAL A 707 -4.58 26.93 34.14
C VAL A 707 -5.26 28.04 33.34
N ALA A 708 -6.52 28.35 33.65
CA ALA A 708 -7.26 29.44 33.04
C ALA A 708 -6.59 30.81 33.26
N ALA A 709 -6.16 31.13 34.49
CA ALA A 709 -5.43 32.37 34.78
C ALA A 709 -4.07 32.45 34.05
N GLY A 710 -3.37 31.32 33.86
CA GLY A 710 -2.14 31.27 33.06
C GLY A 710 -2.39 31.58 31.57
N ILE A 711 -3.44 31.00 30.98
CA ILE A 711 -3.84 31.23 29.59
C ILE A 711 -4.39 32.67 29.39
N ALA A 712 -5.11 33.20 30.37
CA ALA A 712 -5.53 34.61 30.40
C ALA A 712 -4.31 35.56 30.35
N SER A 713 -3.30 35.28 31.18
CA SER A 713 -2.04 36.04 31.20
C SER A 713 -1.19 35.86 29.92
N ALA A 714 -1.36 34.77 29.17
CA ALA A 714 -0.73 34.55 27.86
C ALA A 714 -1.48 35.24 26.70
N SER A 715 -2.81 35.29 26.74
CA SER A 715 -3.67 35.80 25.67
C SER A 715 -4.03 37.29 25.80
N GLY A 716 -3.81 37.90 26.96
CA GLY A 716 -4.21 39.27 27.26
C GLY A 716 -5.71 39.44 27.52
N VAL A 717 -6.47 38.34 27.63
CA VAL A 717 -7.92 38.33 27.84
C VAL A 717 -8.23 38.06 29.31
N ALA A 718 -9.26 38.70 29.87
CA ALA A 718 -9.71 38.43 31.23
C ALA A 718 -10.15 36.95 31.40
N ALA A 719 -9.74 36.32 32.51
CA ALA A 719 -10.03 34.91 32.79
C ALA A 719 -11.53 34.58 32.88
N SER A 720 -12.38 35.58 33.17
CA SER A 720 -13.86 35.47 33.10
C SER A 720 -14.40 35.07 31.73
N ASN A 721 -13.61 35.32 30.67
CA ASN A 721 -14.01 35.08 29.29
C ASN A 721 -13.41 33.78 28.73
N LEU A 722 -12.71 33.03 29.56
CA LEU A 722 -12.02 31.80 29.20
C LEU A 722 -12.68 30.60 29.90
N LYS A 723 -13.02 29.58 29.12
CA LYS A 723 -13.31 28.24 29.65
C LYS A 723 -12.09 27.36 29.44
N VAL A 724 -11.80 26.50 30.41
CA VAL A 724 -10.80 25.43 30.32
C VAL A 724 -11.47 24.14 30.79
N ALA A 725 -11.15 23.02 30.15
CA ALA A 725 -11.50 21.69 30.61
C ALA A 725 -10.24 20.80 30.60
N LEU A 726 -9.91 20.21 31.74
CA LEU A 726 -8.78 19.29 31.87
C LEU A 726 -9.22 17.83 31.76
N SER A 727 -8.44 17.02 31.05
CA SER A 727 -8.74 15.61 30.83
C SER A 727 -7.50 14.71 30.98
N CYS A 728 -7.71 13.56 31.62
CA CYS A 728 -6.69 12.54 31.85
C CYS A 728 -6.99 11.28 31.02
N PRO A 729 -6.25 10.99 29.94
CA PRO A 729 -6.33 9.69 29.28
C PRO A 729 -5.97 8.60 30.30
N SER A 730 -6.91 7.69 30.58
CA SER A 730 -6.74 6.66 31.62
C SER A 730 -7.52 5.40 31.24
N ARG A 731 -7.05 4.18 31.57
CA ARG A 731 -5.88 3.83 32.40
C ARG A 731 -5.25 2.48 31.99
N ARG A 732 -3.98 2.26 32.34
CA ARG A 732 -3.39 0.92 32.46
C ARG A 732 -4.12 0.09 33.54
N LEU A 733 -4.05 -1.24 33.43
CA LEU A 733 -4.46 -2.17 34.48
C LEU A 733 -3.67 -1.94 35.78
N ALA A 734 -4.34 -2.13 36.92
CA ALA A 734 -3.85 -1.71 38.24
C ALA A 734 -3.07 -2.80 38.99
N SER A 735 -2.10 -3.46 38.34
CA SER A 735 -1.48 -4.70 38.85
C SER A 735 0.04 -4.81 38.67
N GLU A 736 0.80 -3.71 38.82
CA GLU A 736 2.27 -3.76 38.97
C GLU A 736 2.76 -2.88 40.14
N PRO A 737 3.37 -3.45 41.21
CA PRO A 737 3.77 -2.67 42.39
C PRO A 737 5.06 -1.83 42.28
N LEU A 738 5.85 -1.94 41.22
CA LEU A 738 7.26 -1.51 41.21
C LEU A 738 7.69 -0.56 40.07
N ALA A 739 6.78 -0.07 39.24
CA ALA A 739 7.10 0.96 38.25
C ALA A 739 7.46 2.29 38.93
N ARG A 740 8.63 2.87 38.58
CA ARG A 740 8.96 4.26 38.95
C ARG A 740 7.87 5.20 38.39
N ARG A 741 7.47 6.21 39.18
CA ARG A 741 6.49 7.22 38.76
C ARG A 741 7.07 8.12 37.67
N LEU A 742 6.95 7.68 36.43
CA LEU A 742 6.95 8.55 35.25
C LEU A 742 5.71 9.45 35.33
N ALA A 743 5.78 10.64 34.75
CA ALA A 743 4.68 11.59 34.79
C ALA A 743 3.57 11.21 33.77
N ASP A 744 2.32 11.49 34.14
CA ASP A 744 1.15 11.26 33.30
C ASP A 744 0.98 12.40 32.27
N ALA A 745 0.49 12.04 31.08
CA ALA A 745 -0.01 13.00 30.12
C ALA A 745 -1.40 13.53 30.53
N MET A 746 -1.62 14.83 30.27
CA MET A 746 -2.87 15.55 30.48
C MET A 746 -3.16 16.43 29.27
N ASN A 747 -4.43 16.52 28.86
CA ASN A 747 -4.85 17.46 27.82
C ASN A 747 -5.71 18.57 28.45
N ALA A 748 -5.38 19.83 28.12
CA ALA A 748 -6.21 20.98 28.45
C ALA A 748 -6.83 21.55 27.16
N ALA A 749 -8.16 21.51 27.06
CA ALA A 749 -8.91 22.19 26.01
C ALA A 749 -9.38 23.56 26.52
N TYR A 750 -9.41 24.58 25.66
CA TYR A 750 -9.80 25.94 26.06
C TYR A 750 -10.61 26.70 24.99
N GLU A 751 -11.53 27.55 25.46
CA GLU A 751 -12.38 28.44 24.66
C GLU A 751 -12.26 29.87 25.20
N ILE A 752 -11.66 30.77 24.42
CA ILE A 752 -11.60 32.21 24.67
C ILE A 752 -12.80 32.87 23.98
N THR A 753 -13.53 33.69 24.73
CA THR A 753 -14.66 34.48 24.26
C THR A 753 -14.22 35.94 24.10
N ILE A 754 -14.28 36.49 22.89
CA ILE A 754 -13.87 37.89 22.65
C ILE A 754 -15.11 38.79 22.74
N PRO A 755 -15.14 39.78 23.65
CA PRO A 755 -16.25 40.74 23.75
C PRO A 755 -16.43 41.50 22.44
N ALA A 756 -17.64 41.46 21.88
CA ALA A 756 -17.96 42.15 20.65
C ALA A 756 -17.76 43.67 20.79
N GLY A 757 -17.22 44.30 19.74
CA GLY A 757 -16.85 45.72 19.77
C GLY A 757 -15.51 46.01 20.46
N SER A 758 -14.76 45.01 20.94
CA SER A 758 -13.37 45.22 21.37
C SER A 758 -12.50 45.63 20.18
N THR A 759 -11.95 46.84 20.23
CA THR A 759 -10.98 47.35 19.24
C THR A 759 -9.53 47.06 19.63
N THR A 760 -9.29 46.62 20.86
CA THR A 760 -7.96 46.33 21.43
C THR A 760 -7.62 44.85 21.48
N ILE A 761 -8.61 43.95 21.47
CA ILE A 761 -8.41 42.49 21.51
C ILE A 761 -9.15 41.87 20.32
N THR A 762 -8.41 41.24 19.42
CA THR A 762 -8.94 40.57 18.22
C THR A 762 -8.59 39.08 18.23
N ALA A 763 -9.31 38.27 17.46
CA ALA A 763 -9.01 36.84 17.35
C ALA A 763 -7.58 36.59 16.81
N ALA A 764 -7.13 37.41 15.86
CA ALA A 764 -5.77 37.35 15.34
C ALA A 764 -4.71 37.71 16.41
N SER A 765 -4.93 38.75 17.22
CA SER A 765 -3.98 39.12 18.27
C SER A 765 -3.92 38.10 19.41
N VAL A 766 -5.07 37.51 19.79
CA VAL A 766 -5.14 36.40 20.78
C VAL A 766 -4.39 35.17 20.29
N THR A 767 -4.63 34.72 19.05
CA THR A 767 -3.92 33.59 18.45
C THR A 767 -2.41 33.86 18.37
N SER A 768 -2.02 35.08 17.97
CA SER A 768 -0.61 35.47 17.86
C SER A 768 0.10 35.49 19.22
N ALA A 769 -0.57 36.00 20.26
CA ALA A 769 -0.03 36.04 21.63
C ALA A 769 0.25 34.62 22.17
N ILE A 770 -0.73 33.72 22.07
CA ILE A 770 -0.61 32.32 22.51
C ILE A 770 0.52 31.59 21.77
N VAL A 771 0.64 31.79 20.45
CA VAL A 771 1.74 31.21 19.65
C VAL A 771 3.10 31.81 20.02
N SER A 772 3.17 33.10 20.35
CA SER A 772 4.42 33.79 20.71
C SER A 772 4.98 33.39 22.10
N GLU A 773 4.11 33.07 23.05
CA GLU A 773 4.49 32.55 24.37
C GLU A 773 5.02 31.11 24.29
N GLY A 774 4.42 30.31 23.39
CA GLY A 774 4.81 28.93 23.12
C GLY A 774 4.82 28.04 24.37
N VAL A 775 5.55 26.93 24.28
CA VAL A 775 5.62 25.91 25.36
C VAL A 775 6.24 26.47 26.64
N ALA A 776 7.30 27.28 26.54
CA ALA A 776 8.03 27.80 27.69
C ALA A 776 7.28 28.91 28.43
N GLY A 777 6.73 29.90 27.70
CA GLY A 777 5.97 31.01 28.27
C GLY A 777 4.70 30.53 28.98
N LEU A 778 3.91 29.67 28.32
CA LEU A 778 2.71 29.08 28.93
C LEU A 778 3.03 28.21 30.15
N THR A 779 4.10 27.40 30.13
CA THR A 779 4.54 26.66 31.33
C THR A 779 4.84 27.61 32.50
N SER A 780 5.58 28.69 32.24
CA SER A 780 5.94 29.69 33.26
C SER A 780 4.70 30.39 33.85
N LYS A 781 3.79 30.89 33.00
CA LYS A 781 2.58 31.61 33.46
C LYS A 781 1.61 30.69 34.21
N ILE A 782 1.45 29.45 33.78
CA ILE A 782 0.59 28.47 34.46
C ILE A 782 1.18 28.11 35.83
N ALA A 783 2.50 27.92 35.95
CA ALA A 783 3.16 27.71 37.24
C ALA A 783 3.04 28.94 38.19
N ALA A 784 3.16 30.17 37.65
CA ALA A 784 2.96 31.40 38.42
C ALA A 784 1.51 31.53 38.91
N ALA A 785 0.52 31.23 38.06
CA ALA A 785 -0.89 31.24 38.41
C ALA A 785 -1.24 30.16 39.47
N MET A 786 -0.65 28.97 39.39
CA MET A 786 -0.77 27.92 40.42
C MET A 786 -0.17 28.35 41.76
N THR A 787 0.97 29.05 41.72
CA THR A 787 1.59 29.63 42.91
C THR A 787 0.68 30.69 43.55
N ALA A 788 0.10 31.59 42.75
CA ALA A 788 -0.85 32.61 43.22
C ALA A 788 -2.16 32.00 43.80
N ALA A 789 -2.59 30.85 43.26
CA ALA A 789 -3.72 30.07 43.78
C ALA A 789 -3.35 29.15 44.98
N ASN A 790 -2.14 29.26 45.53
CA ASN A 790 -1.59 28.44 46.62
C ASN A 790 -1.56 26.92 46.33
N ILE A 791 -1.49 26.54 45.03
CA ILE A 791 -1.44 25.15 44.56
C ILE A 791 0.01 24.66 44.58
N VAL A 792 0.56 24.55 45.79
CA VAL A 792 1.94 24.10 46.02
C VAL A 792 2.14 22.60 45.77
N GLY A 793 3.38 22.20 45.49
CA GLY A 793 3.80 20.80 45.40
C GLY A 793 3.54 20.09 44.07
N VAL A 794 3.32 20.82 42.98
CA VAL A 794 3.11 20.25 41.64
C VAL A 794 4.23 20.67 40.70
N THR A 795 4.87 19.69 40.05
CA THR A 795 5.66 19.91 38.84
C THR A 795 4.76 19.69 37.63
N LEU A 796 4.71 20.69 36.75
CA LEU A 796 3.94 20.69 35.51
C LEU A 796 4.81 21.21 34.37
N ALA A 797 4.71 20.60 33.20
CA ALA A 797 5.30 21.11 31.97
C ALA A 797 4.27 21.06 30.82
N VAL A 798 4.13 22.15 30.06
CA VAL A 798 3.49 22.06 28.74
C VAL A 798 4.43 21.30 27.79
N LYS A 799 3.87 20.55 26.84
CA LYS A 799 4.62 19.74 25.86
C LYS A 799 4.36 20.18 24.43
N SER A 800 3.13 20.54 24.10
CA SER A 800 2.77 21.12 22.81
C SER A 800 1.62 22.10 22.95
N VAL A 801 1.63 23.14 22.11
CA VAL A 801 0.57 24.14 21.97
C VAL A 801 0.33 24.35 20.48
N PRO A 802 -0.61 23.61 19.87
CA PRO A 802 -1.10 23.93 18.52
C PRO A 802 -1.62 25.37 18.45
N ALA A 803 -1.52 25.99 17.27
CA ALA A 803 -2.10 27.31 17.05
C ALA A 803 -3.64 27.23 17.18
N PRO A 804 -4.29 28.08 17.99
CA PRO A 804 -5.74 28.02 18.20
C PRO A 804 -6.53 28.57 17.01
N GLU A 805 -7.71 27.98 16.78
CA GLU A 805 -8.62 28.29 15.68
C GLU A 805 -9.61 29.39 16.04
N THR A 806 -10.00 30.20 15.05
CA THR A 806 -11.01 31.25 15.22
C THR A 806 -12.39 30.74 14.78
N ARG A 807 -13.38 30.79 15.67
CA ARG A 807 -14.78 30.40 15.38
C ARG A 807 -15.67 31.64 15.40
N ASN A 808 -16.24 31.98 14.24
CA ASN A 808 -17.26 33.00 14.09
C ASN A 808 -18.67 32.39 14.23
N PRO A 809 -19.67 33.16 14.68
CA PRO A 809 -21.01 32.64 14.97
C PRO A 809 -21.86 32.44 13.69
N THR A 810 -21.75 31.26 13.09
CA THR A 810 -22.74 30.73 12.13
C THR A 810 -23.09 29.29 12.52
N THR A 811 -24.36 29.06 12.85
CA THR A 811 -25.01 27.74 13.09
C THR A 811 -24.26 26.77 14.01
N GLU A 812 -24.62 26.77 15.29
CA GLU A 812 -24.33 25.64 16.17
C GLU A 812 -25.23 24.44 15.81
N GLU A 813 -24.65 23.25 15.58
CA GLU A 813 -25.33 22.00 15.92
C GLU A 813 -25.00 21.63 17.38
N PRO A 814 -25.96 21.09 18.15
CA PRO A 814 -25.77 20.83 19.57
C PRO A 814 -24.95 19.56 19.82
N VAL A 815 -23.83 19.69 20.51
CA VAL A 815 -23.15 18.55 21.15
C VAL A 815 -23.97 18.13 22.38
N SER A 816 -24.51 16.91 22.37
CA SER A 816 -25.13 16.31 23.56
C SER A 816 -24.54 14.92 23.85
N ASP A 817 -23.62 14.85 24.82
CA ASP A 817 -23.25 13.58 25.45
C ASP A 817 -24.33 13.19 26.47
N ALA A 818 -25.00 12.06 26.22
CA ALA A 818 -26.11 11.57 27.03
C ALA A 818 -26.20 10.03 27.03
N ARG A 819 -25.10 9.34 27.34
CA ARG A 819 -25.17 7.89 27.64
C ARG A 819 -25.95 7.63 28.94
N ARG A 820 -27.24 7.25 28.85
CA ARG A 820 -27.88 6.18 29.67
C ARG A 820 -29.36 5.90 29.36
N THR A 821 -29.64 4.61 29.13
CA THR A 821 -30.78 3.85 29.68
C THR A 821 -32.21 4.35 29.47
N THR A 822 -32.84 3.93 28.36
CA THR A 822 -34.25 3.47 28.39
C THR A 822 -34.44 2.26 27.47
N TYR A 823 -34.93 1.15 28.01
CA TYR A 823 -35.54 0.04 27.28
C TYR A 823 -37.05 0.07 27.57
N LEU A 824 -37.85 -0.61 26.73
CA LEU A 824 -39.28 -0.94 26.91
C LEU A 824 -40.33 0.18 26.67
N LEU A 825 -41.44 -0.28 26.07
CA LEU A 825 -42.77 0.37 25.91
C LEU A 825 -42.82 1.56 24.91
N SER A 826 -43.87 1.71 24.08
CA SER A 826 -45.22 1.09 24.13
C SER A 826 -45.67 0.48 22.80
N PHE A 827 -46.46 -0.59 22.92
CA PHE A 827 -47.34 -1.15 21.87
C PHE A 827 -48.76 -0.55 21.98
N CYS A 828 -49.68 -0.91 21.06
CA CYS A 828 -51.14 -0.71 21.13
C CYS A 828 -51.64 0.75 20.96
N LEU A 829 -52.79 1.07 20.33
CA LEU A 829 -54.00 0.38 19.79
C LEU A 829 -54.35 1.10 18.43
N LEU A 830 -55.20 0.72 17.45
CA LEU A 830 -55.99 -0.43 16.90
C LEU A 830 -56.60 0.08 15.54
N PRO A 831 -57.60 -0.52 14.85
CA PRO A 831 -58.02 -1.93 14.67
C PRO A 831 -58.29 -2.37 13.18
N TYR A 832 -58.25 -3.70 12.94
CA TYR A 832 -59.09 -4.56 12.07
C TYR A 832 -59.79 -4.07 10.77
N PHE A 833 -59.71 -4.92 9.72
CA PHE A 833 -60.78 -5.74 9.05
C PHE A 833 -60.32 -6.13 7.61
N ILE A 834 -60.54 -7.32 7.00
CA ILE A 834 -60.69 -8.71 7.51
C ILE A 834 -60.44 -9.72 6.33
N GLN A 835 -60.14 -11.00 6.64
CA GLN A 835 -60.17 -12.28 5.87
C GLN A 835 -60.40 -12.34 4.33
N GLY A 836 -59.78 -13.33 3.64
CA GLY A 836 -60.31 -13.87 2.35
C GLY A 836 -59.37 -14.76 1.50
N TRP A 837 -59.41 -16.09 1.72
CA TRP A 837 -58.92 -17.16 0.81
C TRP A 837 -59.99 -17.51 -0.28
N PRO A 838 -59.85 -18.47 -1.24
CA PRO A 838 -58.92 -19.61 -1.38
C PRO A 838 -58.32 -19.78 -2.82
N VAL A 839 -57.68 -20.88 -3.24
CA VAL A 839 -57.35 -22.21 -2.65
C VAL A 839 -55.84 -22.44 -2.75
#